data_AF-A0A7S4B3M9-F1
#
_entry.id   AF-A0A7S4B3M9-F1
#
_cell.length_a   1.000
_cell.length_b   1.000
_cell.length_c   1.000
_cell.angle_alpha   90.00
_cell.angle_beta   90.00
_cell.angle_gamma   90.00
#
_symmetry.space_group_name_H-M   'P 1'
#
loop_
_entity.id
_entity.type
_entity.pdbx_description
1 polymer ?
#
loop_
_entity_poly.entity_id
_entity_poly.type
_entity_poly.pdbx_seq_one_letter_code
_entity_poly.pdbx_strand_id
1 'polypeptide(L)'
;GGKGRKRPTPPPALPSHTPATDMARLCELLFCAASFLLQVTCAFRIAVPAPMPHIQALPASNIHRHTPAAVQMGVPKFFRWLTERFPQINIRISEGRRASDYVDNFYLDMNGIIHQCTHGDEVGPSETPSEEEMVERILAYTERLIAIARPRKVLYLAIDGVAPRAKMNQQRSRRYRVPRELKQQALRDAANAQAARTVPEQIAFEAAGGVEAECKPSPFDSNCITPGTEFLQMLGRRYEAWIEEKLRTDPAWIDGPKVIFSGAEVPGEGEHKIMDYIREVRQNSTSPDETRHCMYGLDADLIMLGMITHETHFSLLRERQKFQKGRFAPRRRGGRGRGADSFETSRSSSGADDADFVYLELELLRNCLAGNMRPQMIDFEWEVERAVDDFVFMCMLVGNDFIPGLPNLDVADGALNLMMRTYVDVLPLVGGYLTNKAEIHMDRFETFVSLLAKNEAYVVSKKLLSDSDPSSMRGRGRERDGPSLGDPGDHARRYYLQKLGIHPGDKEGRRALVRSYLEGLTWCLNYYHLGCRSWNWYYPDFYTPLASDLRSLSKYTIELEMGKPFPPLAQLLSVLPPQSGTLLPTPYRELMLSPDSPVFDAFPIDFVLDQNGKRNEWEATALLPFIDEDRLLTAIRAIDHEKELTEDERARNLFKTDRTFLPAKQREASSAS
;
A
#
# COMPACT_ATOMS: atom_id res chain seq x y z
N GLY A 1 -39.36 -18.75 84.40
CA GLY A 1 -39.93 -17.43 84.73
C GLY A 1 -39.73 -16.49 83.55
N GLY A 2 -40.76 -15.73 83.18
CA GLY A 2 -40.58 -14.41 82.53
C GLY A 2 -40.27 -14.32 81.03
N LYS A 3 -41.27 -14.60 80.20
CA LYS A 3 -41.66 -13.93 78.93
C LYS A 3 -40.59 -13.59 77.86
N GLY A 4 -40.70 -14.31 76.73
CA GLY A 4 -40.12 -13.93 75.43
C GLY A 4 -40.21 -15.03 74.37
N ARG A 5 -41.38 -15.66 74.16
CA ARG A 5 -41.54 -16.77 73.19
C ARG A 5 -42.05 -16.27 71.84
N LYS A 6 -41.15 -16.19 70.86
CA LYS A 6 -41.45 -16.19 69.41
C LYS A 6 -42.02 -17.56 69.03
N ARG A 7 -43.14 -17.59 68.30
CA ARG A 7 -43.71 -18.82 67.71
C ARG A 7 -42.94 -19.21 66.44
N PRO A 8 -42.63 -20.50 66.21
CA PRO A 8 -42.16 -20.98 64.92
C PRO A 8 -43.34 -21.42 64.04
N THR A 9 -43.33 -21.04 62.76
CA THR A 9 -44.29 -21.46 61.72
C THR A 9 -43.72 -22.64 60.90
N PRO A 10 -44.58 -23.53 60.36
CA PRO A 10 -44.19 -24.78 59.70
C PRO A 10 -43.82 -24.61 58.21
N PRO A 11 -43.10 -25.55 57.59
CA PRO A 11 -42.95 -25.65 56.12
C PRO A 11 -44.07 -26.55 55.53
N PRO A 12 -44.19 -26.82 54.21
CA PRO A 12 -43.76 -26.12 52.98
C PRO A 12 -44.92 -25.94 51.95
N ALA A 13 -44.69 -25.29 50.79
CA ALA A 13 -45.46 -25.54 49.56
C ALA A 13 -44.66 -25.16 48.29
N LEU A 14 -44.47 -26.12 47.38
CA LEU A 14 -43.92 -25.95 46.03
C LEU A 14 -44.94 -25.19 45.14
N PRO A 15 -44.53 -24.24 44.29
CA PRO A 15 -45.46 -23.64 43.33
C PRO A 15 -45.64 -24.54 42.11
N SER A 16 -46.89 -24.90 41.83
CA SER A 16 -47.34 -25.49 40.58
C SER A 16 -47.21 -24.49 39.44
N HIS A 17 -46.30 -24.75 38.48
CA HIS A 17 -46.26 -24.05 37.20
C HIS A 17 -47.50 -24.40 36.38
N THR A 18 -48.29 -23.40 35.98
CA THR A 18 -49.35 -23.56 34.99
C THR A 18 -48.94 -22.89 33.67
N PRO A 19 -49.13 -23.54 32.49
CA PRO A 19 -48.66 -23.02 31.19
C PRO A 19 -49.38 -21.76 30.68
N ALA A 20 -50.38 -21.26 31.42
CA ALA A 20 -51.24 -20.15 30.97
C ALA A 20 -50.63 -18.76 31.24
N THR A 21 -49.66 -18.64 32.16
CA THR A 21 -49.05 -17.35 32.52
C THR A 21 -47.88 -16.95 31.61
N ASP A 22 -47.26 -17.90 30.92
CA ASP A 22 -46.16 -17.63 29.98
C ASP A 22 -46.66 -17.17 28.59
N MET A 23 -47.85 -17.61 28.16
CA MET A 23 -48.47 -17.14 26.90
C MET A 23 -48.94 -15.69 26.99
N ALA A 24 -49.40 -15.23 28.16
CA ALA A 24 -49.80 -13.83 28.35
C ALA A 24 -48.60 -12.86 28.26
N ARG A 25 -47.43 -13.27 28.79
CA ARG A 25 -46.19 -12.48 28.69
C ARG A 25 -45.58 -12.49 27.29
N LEU A 26 -45.73 -13.58 26.54
CA LEU A 26 -45.30 -13.64 25.14
C LEU A 26 -46.16 -12.74 24.23
N CYS A 27 -47.48 -12.66 24.49
CA CYS A 27 -48.39 -11.79 23.76
C CYS A 27 -48.14 -10.29 24.04
N GLU A 28 -47.81 -9.90 25.27
CA GLU A 28 -47.42 -8.51 25.58
C GLU A 28 -46.10 -8.09 24.91
N LEU A 29 -45.11 -8.99 24.86
CA LEU A 29 -43.84 -8.75 24.17
C LEU A 29 -44.00 -8.62 22.65
N LEU A 30 -44.89 -9.41 22.04
CA LEU A 30 -45.20 -9.31 20.61
C LEU A 30 -46.01 -8.05 20.26
N PHE A 31 -46.91 -7.60 21.15
CA PHE A 31 -47.67 -6.36 20.95
C PHE A 31 -46.78 -5.11 21.07
N CYS A 32 -45.83 -5.10 22.00
CA CYS A 32 -44.84 -4.02 22.11
C CYS A 32 -43.90 -3.96 20.89
N ALA A 33 -43.50 -5.11 20.32
CA ALA A 33 -42.68 -5.16 19.12
C ALA A 33 -43.43 -4.66 17.86
N ALA A 34 -44.73 -4.95 17.74
CA ALA A 34 -45.56 -4.48 16.62
C ALA A 34 -45.84 -2.97 16.68
N SER A 35 -46.05 -2.39 17.86
CA SER A 35 -46.22 -0.92 18.00
C SER A 35 -44.94 -0.13 17.71
N PHE A 36 -43.76 -0.71 17.93
CA PHE A 36 -42.49 -0.08 17.59
C PHE A 36 -42.22 -0.07 16.08
N LEU A 37 -42.58 -1.15 15.38
CA LEU A 37 -42.47 -1.26 13.91
C LEU A 37 -43.46 -0.34 13.16
N LEU A 38 -44.63 -0.04 13.75
CA LEU A 38 -45.60 0.89 13.16
C LEU A 38 -45.23 2.37 13.36
N GLN A 39 -44.45 2.72 14.38
CA GLN A 39 -43.93 4.08 14.58
C GLN A 39 -42.72 4.40 13.70
N VAL A 40 -41.92 3.40 13.32
CA VAL A 40 -40.76 3.58 12.43
C VAL A 40 -41.16 3.73 10.95
N THR A 41 -42.32 3.21 10.55
CA THR A 41 -42.81 3.28 9.16
C THR A 41 -43.60 4.57 8.84
N CYS A 42 -43.98 5.37 9.83
CA CYS A 42 -44.74 6.61 9.63
C CYS A 42 -43.89 7.89 9.48
N ALA A 43 -42.56 7.83 9.65
CA ALA A 43 -41.67 9.00 9.59
C ALA A 43 -41.02 9.27 8.22
N PHE A 44 -41.27 8.45 7.20
CA PHE A 44 -40.80 8.67 5.82
C PHE A 44 -41.95 9.00 4.86
N ARG A 45 -42.42 10.25 4.90
CA ARG A 45 -43.17 10.87 3.79
C ARG A 45 -42.71 12.32 3.59
N ILE A 46 -41.78 12.46 2.65
CA ILE A 46 -41.68 13.46 1.58
C ILE A 46 -42.35 14.83 1.88
N ALA A 47 -41.53 15.85 2.06
CA ALA A 47 -41.87 17.24 1.80
C ALA A 47 -40.97 17.76 0.66
N VAL A 48 -41.56 17.99 -0.51
CA VAL A 48 -40.95 18.65 -1.66
C VAL A 48 -40.95 20.17 -1.41
N PRO A 49 -39.80 20.89 -1.45
CA PRO A 49 -39.82 22.34 -1.54
C PRO A 49 -39.84 22.81 -3.00
N ALA A 50 -40.72 23.77 -3.27
CA ALA A 50 -40.92 24.47 -4.55
C ALA A 50 -39.69 25.31 -4.99
N PRO A 51 -39.59 25.70 -6.28
CA PRO A 51 -38.41 26.34 -6.86
C PRO A 51 -38.46 27.87 -6.74
N MET A 52 -37.28 28.53 -6.77
CA MET A 52 -36.97 29.91 -7.26
C MET A 52 -35.61 30.39 -6.67
N PRO A 53 -34.88 31.36 -7.25
CA PRO A 53 -34.72 31.77 -8.66
C PRO A 53 -33.24 31.74 -9.12
N HIS A 54 -33.05 31.99 -10.42
CA HIS A 54 -31.79 32.08 -11.16
C HIS A 54 -30.57 32.68 -10.43
N ILE A 55 -29.47 31.91 -10.39
CA ILE A 55 -28.10 32.43 -10.23
C ILE A 55 -27.34 32.12 -11.52
N GLN A 56 -26.76 33.16 -12.09
CA GLN A 56 -26.08 33.16 -13.38
C GLN A 56 -24.92 32.16 -13.45
N ALA A 57 -24.86 31.42 -14.55
CA ALA A 57 -23.79 30.50 -14.89
C ALA A 57 -22.47 31.25 -15.15
N LEU A 58 -21.39 30.78 -14.51
CA LEU A 58 -20.02 31.10 -14.91
C LEU A 58 -19.51 30.02 -15.89
N PRO A 59 -18.73 30.39 -16.91
CA PRO A 59 -18.38 29.49 -18.00
C PRO A 59 -17.46 28.35 -17.58
N ALA A 60 -17.77 27.16 -18.07
CA ALA A 60 -16.97 25.95 -17.97
C ALA A 60 -15.62 26.13 -18.67
N SER A 61 -14.56 26.32 -17.90
CA SER A 61 -13.19 26.12 -18.36
C SER A 61 -12.34 25.65 -17.18
N ASN A 62 -12.22 24.33 -17.08
CA ASN A 62 -11.12 23.56 -16.45
C ASN A 62 -11.61 22.12 -16.30
N ILE A 63 -11.54 21.36 -17.39
CA ILE A 63 -11.63 19.90 -17.32
C ILE A 63 -10.31 19.45 -16.68
N HIS A 64 -10.32 19.29 -15.36
CA HIS A 64 -9.24 18.65 -14.63
C HIS A 64 -9.22 17.17 -15.02
N ARG A 65 -8.34 16.82 -15.95
CA ARG A 65 -7.92 15.43 -16.15
C ARG A 65 -7.10 15.05 -14.92
N HIS A 66 -7.71 14.29 -14.03
CA HIS A 66 -6.99 13.62 -12.96
C HIS A 66 -5.97 12.69 -13.60
N THR A 67 -4.70 12.86 -13.25
CA THR A 67 -3.70 11.80 -13.39
C THR A 67 -4.24 10.56 -12.69
N PRO A 68 -4.16 9.36 -13.30
CA PRO A 68 -4.26 8.13 -12.53
C PRO A 68 -3.26 8.25 -11.38
N ALA A 69 -3.74 8.10 -10.15
CA ALA A 69 -2.87 8.18 -8.99
C ALA A 69 -1.78 7.12 -9.19
N ALA A 70 -0.52 7.57 -9.32
CA ALA A 70 0.62 6.69 -9.15
C ALA A 70 0.39 5.93 -7.84
N VAL A 71 0.19 4.63 -7.99
CA VAL A 71 -0.15 3.64 -6.98
C VAL A 71 0.84 3.84 -5.83
N GLN A 72 0.41 4.51 -4.75
CA GLN A 72 1.33 4.96 -3.68
C GLN A 72 1.72 3.73 -2.86
N MET A 73 2.86 3.10 -3.18
CA MET A 73 3.46 1.99 -2.45
C MET A 73 4.40 2.53 -1.36
N GLY A 74 4.45 1.86 -0.21
CA GLY A 74 5.25 2.27 0.95
C GLY A 74 4.66 3.44 1.74
N VAL A 75 5.50 4.18 2.47
CA VAL A 75 5.06 5.25 3.38
C VAL A 75 4.48 6.47 2.61
N PRO A 76 3.18 6.78 2.73
CA PRO A 76 2.54 7.84 1.96
C PRO A 76 3.16 9.23 2.18
N LYS A 77 3.33 10.00 1.10
CA LYS A 77 3.86 11.39 1.10
C LYS A 77 5.30 11.52 1.66
N PHE A 78 5.98 10.42 1.95
CA PHE A 78 7.33 10.38 2.52
C PHE A 78 8.37 11.05 1.62
N PHE A 79 8.43 10.68 0.34
CA PHE A 79 9.39 11.25 -0.61
C PHE A 79 9.28 12.77 -0.74
N ARG A 80 8.04 13.29 -0.71
CA ARG A 80 7.79 14.73 -0.71
C ARG A 80 8.35 15.40 0.54
N TRP A 81 8.07 14.83 1.72
CA TRP A 81 8.61 15.33 2.99
C TRP A 81 10.15 15.35 2.98
N LEU A 82 10.78 14.30 2.48
CA LEU A 82 12.24 14.22 2.33
C LEU A 82 12.78 15.31 1.41
N THR A 83 12.20 15.46 0.22
CA THR A 83 12.68 16.42 -0.78
C THR A 83 12.51 17.87 -0.32
N GLU A 84 11.43 18.18 0.41
CA GLU A 84 11.21 19.50 0.99
C GLU A 84 12.18 19.79 2.15
N ARG A 85 12.54 18.77 2.95
CA ARG A 85 13.39 18.92 4.14
C ARG A 85 14.90 18.89 3.83
N PHE A 86 15.31 18.04 2.90
CA PHE A 86 16.71 17.80 2.57
C PHE A 86 16.94 17.95 1.06
N PRO A 87 16.69 19.12 0.45
CA PRO A 87 16.74 19.27 -1.02
C PRO A 87 18.09 18.86 -1.65
N GLN A 88 19.18 18.95 -0.89
CA GLN A 88 20.54 18.61 -1.33
C GLN A 88 20.77 17.14 -1.66
N ILE A 89 19.88 16.23 -1.27
CA ILE A 89 20.00 14.80 -1.56
C ILE A 89 19.69 14.46 -3.04
N ASN A 90 19.07 15.38 -3.78
CA ASN A 90 18.70 15.18 -5.17
C ASN A 90 19.76 15.79 -6.09
N ILE A 91 20.53 14.94 -6.78
CA ILE A 91 21.56 15.31 -7.74
C ILE A 91 21.00 15.19 -9.16
N ARG A 92 21.09 16.26 -9.96
CA ARG A 92 20.65 16.26 -11.36
C ARG A 92 21.71 15.67 -12.27
N ILE A 93 21.27 14.94 -13.29
CA ILE A 93 22.18 14.37 -14.30
C ILE A 93 22.91 15.47 -15.09
N SER A 94 22.22 16.57 -15.41
CA SER A 94 22.77 17.68 -16.21
C SER A 94 23.78 18.57 -15.48
N GLU A 95 23.82 18.55 -14.14
CA GLU A 95 24.75 19.34 -13.33
C GLU A 95 26.14 18.68 -13.19
N GLY A 96 26.38 17.63 -13.98
CA GLY A 96 27.68 17.06 -14.28
C GLY A 96 28.01 15.83 -13.46
N ARG A 97 27.95 14.65 -14.08
CA ARG A 97 28.70 13.49 -13.57
C ARG A 97 30.19 13.81 -13.63
N ARG A 98 30.86 13.78 -12.48
CA ARG A 98 32.31 13.72 -12.42
C ARG A 98 32.76 12.38 -13.00
N ALA A 99 34.00 12.29 -13.48
CA ALA A 99 34.58 11.02 -13.95
C ALA A 99 34.58 9.90 -12.86
N SER A 100 34.39 10.28 -11.59
CA SER A 100 34.21 9.40 -10.43
C SER A 100 32.81 8.81 -10.24
N ASP A 101 31.80 9.25 -11.00
CA ASP A 101 30.38 8.93 -10.76
C ASP A 101 29.93 7.72 -11.60
N TYR A 102 30.73 6.66 -11.51
CA TYR A 102 30.40 5.38 -12.12
C TYR A 102 29.49 4.56 -11.21
N VAL A 103 28.68 3.72 -11.84
CA VAL A 103 27.86 2.72 -11.16
C VAL A 103 28.50 1.37 -11.39
N ASP A 104 28.75 0.63 -10.31
CA ASP A 104 29.24 -0.74 -10.42
C ASP A 104 28.07 -1.69 -10.61
N ASN A 105 27.10 -1.61 -9.72
CA ASN A 105 25.95 -2.49 -9.71
C ASN A 105 24.67 -1.67 -9.90
N PHE A 106 23.92 -1.97 -10.95
CA PHE A 106 22.65 -1.34 -11.24
C PHE A 106 21.50 -2.34 -11.07
N TYR A 107 20.52 -1.99 -10.25
CA TYR A 107 19.39 -2.84 -9.90
C TYR A 107 18.09 -2.18 -10.40
N LEU A 108 17.28 -2.93 -11.15
CA LEU A 108 16.01 -2.47 -11.68
C LEU A 108 14.86 -3.25 -11.05
N ASP A 109 14.03 -2.55 -10.28
CA ASP A 109 12.68 -3.00 -9.97
C ASP A 109 11.79 -2.75 -11.20
N MET A 110 11.36 -3.83 -11.83
CA MET A 110 10.69 -3.80 -13.12
C MET A 110 9.20 -3.48 -12.98
N ASN A 111 8.58 -3.68 -11.82
CA ASN A 111 7.14 -3.52 -11.67
C ASN A 111 6.69 -2.08 -11.94
N GLY A 112 7.43 -1.10 -11.43
CA GLY A 112 7.18 0.31 -11.73
C GLY A 112 7.30 0.63 -13.23
N ILE A 113 8.28 0.03 -13.92
CA ILE A 113 8.49 0.19 -15.37
C ILE A 113 7.33 -0.41 -16.16
N ILE A 114 6.91 -1.64 -15.83
CA ILE A 114 5.82 -2.35 -16.50
C ILE A 114 4.53 -1.52 -16.38
N HIS A 115 4.20 -1.03 -15.20
CA HIS A 115 3.01 -0.19 -15.00
C HIS A 115 3.05 1.11 -15.82
N GLN A 116 4.19 1.81 -15.85
CA GLN A 116 4.34 3.05 -16.60
C GLN A 116 4.20 2.85 -18.11
N CYS A 117 4.80 1.80 -18.66
CA CYS A 117 4.78 1.53 -20.10
C CYS A 117 3.42 0.99 -20.59
N THR A 118 2.61 0.42 -19.70
CA THR A 118 1.28 -0.12 -20.02
C THR A 118 0.14 0.88 -19.80
N HIS A 119 0.30 1.86 -18.90
CA HIS A 119 -0.76 2.80 -18.50
C HIS A 119 -0.39 4.28 -18.62
N GLY A 120 0.76 4.61 -19.19
CA GLY A 120 1.26 5.99 -19.28
C GLY A 120 0.29 6.94 -20.01
N ASP A 121 0.13 8.14 -19.46
CA ASP A 121 -0.74 9.25 -19.90
C ASP A 121 -0.53 9.72 -21.37
N GLU A 122 0.42 9.13 -22.09
CA GLU A 122 0.79 9.48 -23.47
C GLU A 122 -0.01 8.71 -24.53
N VAL A 123 -0.73 7.65 -24.16
CA VAL A 123 -1.55 6.90 -25.12
C VAL A 123 -2.90 7.61 -25.29
N GLY A 124 -3.05 8.28 -26.43
CA GLY A 124 -4.32 8.88 -26.84
C GLY A 124 -5.46 7.84 -26.86
N PRO A 125 -6.72 8.27 -26.72
CA PRO A 125 -7.86 7.39 -26.48
C PRO A 125 -8.30 6.50 -27.67
N SER A 126 -7.48 6.27 -28.71
CA SER A 126 -7.96 5.57 -29.91
C SER A 126 -7.55 4.11 -30.08
N GLU A 127 -6.41 3.61 -29.60
CA GLU A 127 -6.07 2.18 -29.73
C GLU A 127 -5.23 1.72 -28.53
N THR A 128 -5.66 0.66 -27.84
CA THR A 128 -4.83 -0.02 -26.86
C THR A 128 -3.64 -0.66 -27.56
N PRO A 129 -2.39 -0.44 -27.11
CA PRO A 129 -1.25 -1.11 -27.71
C PRO A 129 -1.42 -2.64 -27.60
N SER A 130 -0.92 -3.39 -28.58
CA SER A 130 -0.89 -4.85 -28.45
C SER A 130 0.05 -5.27 -27.32
N GLU A 131 -0.07 -6.50 -26.83
CA GLU A 131 0.85 -7.01 -25.81
C GLU A 131 2.30 -6.97 -26.30
N GLU A 132 2.56 -7.27 -27.58
CA GLU A 132 3.91 -7.17 -28.15
C GLU A 132 4.43 -5.72 -28.15
N GLU A 133 3.58 -4.74 -28.51
CA GLU A 133 3.98 -3.33 -28.49
C GLU A 133 4.28 -2.86 -27.06
N MET A 134 3.50 -3.29 -26.07
CA MET A 134 3.78 -3.00 -24.66
C MET A 134 5.14 -3.57 -24.23
N VAL A 135 5.45 -4.80 -24.62
CA VAL A 135 6.73 -5.42 -24.31
C VAL A 135 7.90 -4.66 -24.95
N GLU A 136 7.79 -4.28 -26.23
CA GLU A 136 8.84 -3.49 -26.89
C GLU A 136 9.06 -2.13 -26.21
N ARG A 137 7.99 -1.46 -25.76
CA ARG A 137 8.10 -0.21 -24.98
C ARG A 137 8.81 -0.43 -23.65
N ILE A 138 8.49 -1.53 -22.95
CA ILE A 138 9.12 -1.92 -21.68
C ILE A 138 10.63 -2.17 -21.88
N LEU A 139 11.01 -2.91 -22.92
CA LEU A 139 12.41 -3.16 -23.26
C LEU A 139 13.16 -1.89 -23.62
N ALA A 140 12.57 -1.02 -24.46
CA ALA A 140 13.17 0.26 -24.84
C ALA A 140 13.39 1.18 -23.64
N TYR A 141 12.44 1.22 -22.70
CA TYR A 141 12.58 2.00 -21.47
C TYR A 141 13.67 1.42 -20.56
N THR A 142 13.75 0.09 -20.45
CA THR A 142 14.82 -0.61 -19.72
C THR A 142 16.19 -0.28 -20.29
N GLU A 143 16.34 -0.35 -21.62
CA GLU A 143 17.57 -0.01 -22.32
C GLU A 143 18.00 1.43 -22.04
N ARG A 144 17.04 2.36 -22.06
CA ARG A 144 17.28 3.76 -21.73
C ARG A 144 17.85 3.92 -20.31
N LEU A 145 17.26 3.27 -19.30
CA LEU A 145 17.76 3.34 -17.93
C LEU A 145 19.18 2.79 -17.80
N ILE A 146 19.48 1.70 -18.50
CA ILE A 146 20.82 1.10 -18.52
C ILE A 146 21.83 2.05 -19.19
N ALA A 147 21.45 2.71 -20.28
CA ALA A 147 22.28 3.70 -20.98
C ALA A 147 22.57 4.94 -20.11
N ILE A 148 21.64 5.31 -19.23
CA ILE A 148 21.82 6.35 -18.20
C ILE A 148 22.79 5.84 -17.13
N ALA A 149 22.49 4.73 -16.45
CA ALA A 149 23.27 4.24 -15.31
C ALA A 149 24.70 3.81 -15.68
N ARG A 150 24.87 3.12 -16.81
CA ARG A 150 26.13 2.53 -17.32
C ARG A 150 26.83 1.62 -16.28
N PRO A 151 26.17 0.53 -15.82
CA PRO A 151 26.75 -0.40 -14.86
C PRO A 151 28.03 -1.08 -15.38
N ARG A 152 29.02 -1.24 -14.50
CA ARG A 152 30.32 -1.85 -14.84
C ARG A 152 30.46 -3.31 -14.43
N LYS A 153 29.87 -3.73 -13.32
CA LYS A 153 30.07 -5.06 -12.72
C LYS A 153 28.81 -5.90 -12.81
N VAL A 154 27.66 -5.39 -12.34
CA VAL A 154 26.41 -6.14 -12.25
C VAL A 154 25.23 -5.32 -12.78
N LEU A 155 24.38 -5.97 -13.58
CA LEU A 155 23.03 -5.51 -13.91
C LEU A 155 22.05 -6.54 -13.35
N TYR A 156 21.20 -6.15 -12.41
CA TYR A 156 20.16 -7.00 -11.83
C TYR A 156 18.78 -6.52 -12.26
N LEU A 157 18.00 -7.40 -12.89
CA LEU A 157 16.66 -7.13 -13.38
C LEU A 157 15.66 -7.96 -12.57
N ALA A 158 14.78 -7.33 -11.80
CA ALA A 158 13.86 -8.03 -10.91
C ALA A 158 12.39 -7.73 -11.24
N ILE A 159 11.66 -8.76 -11.67
CA ILE A 159 10.20 -8.74 -11.77
C ILE A 159 9.64 -9.30 -10.45
N ASP A 160 8.56 -8.72 -9.92
CA ASP A 160 7.90 -9.29 -8.74
C ASP A 160 7.48 -10.73 -9.01
N GLY A 161 7.80 -11.62 -8.07
CA GLY A 161 7.25 -12.95 -8.00
C GLY A 161 6.24 -13.07 -6.87
N VAL A 162 6.00 -14.31 -6.42
CA VAL A 162 5.07 -14.57 -5.33
C VAL A 162 5.52 -13.84 -4.07
N ALA A 163 4.67 -12.97 -3.52
CA ALA A 163 4.96 -12.16 -2.36
C ALA A 163 4.51 -12.84 -1.06
N PRO A 164 5.02 -12.43 0.10
CA PRO A 164 4.51 -12.90 1.39
C PRO A 164 3.03 -12.54 1.61
N ARG A 165 2.34 -13.30 2.45
CA ARG A 165 0.91 -13.13 2.75
C ARG A 165 0.54 -11.72 3.20
N ALA A 166 1.39 -11.12 4.03
CA ALA A 166 1.26 -9.73 4.46
C ALA A 166 1.10 -8.77 3.26
N LYS A 167 1.94 -8.92 2.22
CA LYS A 167 1.86 -8.13 0.99
C LYS A 167 0.67 -8.51 0.12
N MET A 168 0.34 -9.80 0.03
CA MET A 168 -0.77 -10.29 -0.80
C MET A 168 -2.11 -9.64 -0.43
N ASN A 169 -2.37 -9.39 0.86
CA ASN A 169 -3.58 -8.69 1.30
C ASN A 169 -3.64 -7.24 0.79
N GLN A 170 -2.51 -6.54 0.79
CA GLN A 170 -2.39 -5.20 0.24
C GLN A 170 -2.59 -5.20 -1.27
N GLN A 171 -1.94 -6.14 -1.98
CA GLN A 171 -2.10 -6.30 -3.43
C GLN A 171 -3.57 -6.58 -3.77
N ARG A 172 -4.22 -7.50 -3.04
CA ARG A 172 -5.64 -7.81 -3.20
C ARG A 172 -6.53 -6.58 -3.04
N SER A 173 -6.33 -5.80 -1.98
CA SER A 173 -7.07 -4.54 -1.78
C SER A 173 -6.90 -3.58 -2.97
N ARG A 174 -5.69 -3.45 -3.54
CA ARG A 174 -5.46 -2.62 -4.73
C ARG A 174 -6.18 -3.15 -5.96
N ARG A 175 -6.08 -4.46 -6.22
CA ARG A 175 -6.67 -5.12 -7.39
C ARG A 175 -8.20 -5.05 -7.40
N TYR A 176 -8.84 -5.16 -6.24
CA TYR A 176 -10.30 -5.00 -6.09
C TYR A 176 -10.79 -3.56 -6.32
N ARG A 177 -9.93 -2.55 -6.13
CA ARG A 177 -10.30 -1.15 -6.36
C ARG A 177 -10.33 -0.81 -7.84
N VAL A 178 -9.42 -1.35 -8.64
CA VAL A 178 -9.28 -0.98 -10.06
C VAL A 178 -10.61 -1.13 -10.83
N PRO A 179 -11.30 -2.30 -10.83
CA PRO A 179 -12.57 -2.44 -11.54
C PRO A 179 -13.67 -1.52 -11.01
N ARG A 180 -13.68 -1.27 -9.69
CA ARG A 180 -14.67 -0.39 -9.05
C ARG A 180 -14.45 1.07 -9.44
N GLU A 181 -13.22 1.52 -9.45
CA GLU A 181 -12.83 2.87 -9.87
C GLU A 181 -13.15 3.10 -11.35
N LEU A 182 -12.86 2.13 -12.21
CA LEU A 182 -13.24 2.17 -13.63
C LEU A 182 -14.76 2.25 -13.81
N LYS A 183 -15.53 1.44 -13.07
CA LYS A 183 -17.00 1.49 -13.08
C LYS A 183 -17.52 2.85 -12.62
N GLN A 184 -16.98 3.40 -11.52
CA GLN A 184 -17.37 4.72 -11.02
C GLN A 184 -17.00 5.84 -11.99
N GLN A 185 -15.83 5.75 -12.63
CA GLN A 185 -15.38 6.71 -13.62
C GLN A 185 -16.29 6.69 -14.86
N ALA A 186 -16.61 5.50 -15.38
CA ALA A 186 -17.55 5.35 -16.49
C ALA A 186 -18.94 5.93 -16.18
N LEU A 187 -19.45 5.71 -14.96
CA LEU A 187 -20.71 6.31 -14.50
C LEU A 187 -20.62 7.85 -14.41
N ARG A 188 -19.50 8.40 -13.91
CA ARG A 188 -19.26 9.86 -13.87
C ARG A 188 -19.19 10.44 -15.27
N ASP A 189 -18.51 9.77 -16.21
CA ASP A 189 -18.38 10.22 -17.59
C ASP A 189 -19.71 10.15 -18.35
N ALA A 190 -20.52 9.11 -18.11
CA ALA A 190 -21.87 9.01 -18.63
C ALA A 190 -22.78 10.13 -18.09
N ALA A 191 -22.73 10.41 -16.78
CA ALA A 191 -23.48 11.50 -16.17
C ALA A 191 -23.05 12.88 -16.71
N ASN A 192 -21.75 13.10 -16.89
CA ASN A 192 -21.21 14.33 -17.49
C ASN A 192 -21.63 14.49 -18.96
N ALA A 193 -21.61 13.40 -19.74
CA ALA A 193 -22.08 13.40 -21.12
C ALA A 193 -23.59 13.68 -21.22
N GLN A 194 -24.38 13.17 -20.27
CA GLN A 194 -25.82 13.44 -20.18
C GLN A 194 -26.09 14.90 -19.77
N ALA A 195 -25.32 15.45 -18.83
CA ALA A 195 -25.41 16.85 -18.43
C ALA A 195 -24.95 17.82 -19.54
N ALA A 196 -24.02 17.41 -20.40
CA ALA A 196 -23.59 18.19 -21.57
C ALA A 196 -24.62 18.20 -22.71
N ARG A 197 -25.59 17.27 -22.70
CA ARG A 197 -26.71 17.21 -23.66
C ARG A 197 -27.92 18.01 -23.14
N THR A 198 -27.75 19.31 -22.89
CA THR A 198 -28.89 20.25 -22.84
C THR A 198 -29.36 20.55 -24.26
N VAL A 199 -30.18 19.66 -24.81
CA VAL A 199 -31.02 19.93 -26.00
C VAL A 199 -32.48 19.97 -25.51
N PRO A 200 -33.31 20.97 -25.91
CA PRO A 200 -34.68 21.09 -25.44
C PRO A 200 -35.52 19.82 -25.64
N GLU A 201 -36.32 19.54 -24.62
CA GLU A 201 -37.03 18.29 -24.29
C GLU A 201 -38.16 17.84 -25.26
N GLN A 202 -38.07 18.15 -26.56
CA GLN A 202 -39.14 17.84 -27.53
C GLN A 202 -38.75 16.98 -28.74
N ILE A 203 -37.51 16.44 -28.80
CA ILE A 203 -37.10 15.54 -29.91
C ILE A 203 -36.60 14.16 -29.39
N ALA A 204 -36.47 13.97 -28.09
CA ALA A 204 -35.85 12.75 -27.53
C ALA A 204 -36.79 11.53 -27.38
N PHE A 205 -38.10 11.66 -27.67
CA PHE A 205 -39.06 10.58 -27.43
C PHE A 205 -39.12 9.52 -28.55
N GLU A 206 -38.59 9.79 -29.74
CA GLU A 206 -38.65 8.84 -30.88
C GLU A 206 -37.32 8.12 -31.18
N ALA A 207 -36.22 8.48 -30.51
CA ALA A 207 -34.92 7.84 -30.70
C ALA A 207 -34.57 6.79 -29.62
N ALA A 208 -35.41 6.62 -28.60
CA ALA A 208 -35.25 5.63 -27.53
C ALA A 208 -35.80 4.26 -27.93
N GLY A 209 -35.43 3.77 -29.12
CA GLY A 209 -35.45 2.34 -29.41
C GLY A 209 -34.28 1.71 -28.65
N GLY A 210 -34.59 0.82 -27.71
CA GLY A 210 -33.63 0.23 -26.78
C GLY A 210 -32.33 -0.22 -27.44
N VAL A 211 -31.25 0.48 -27.09
CA VAL A 211 -29.89 -0.03 -27.23
C VAL A 211 -29.30 0.14 -25.83
N GLU A 212 -29.20 -0.98 -25.12
CA GLU A 212 -28.31 -1.09 -23.97
C GLU A 212 -26.96 -0.55 -24.43
N ALA A 213 -26.47 0.52 -23.82
CA ALA A 213 -25.17 1.06 -24.16
C ALA A 213 -24.12 -0.01 -23.79
N GLU A 214 -23.73 -0.82 -24.77
CA GLU A 214 -22.58 -1.72 -24.67
C GLU A 214 -21.40 -0.89 -24.19
N CYS A 215 -21.01 -1.08 -22.93
CA CYS A 215 -19.75 -0.57 -22.43
C CYS A 215 -18.66 -1.21 -23.29
N LYS A 216 -18.00 -0.41 -24.13
CA LYS A 216 -16.79 -0.85 -24.83
C LYS A 216 -15.87 -1.54 -23.81
N PRO A 217 -15.39 -2.77 -24.08
CA PRO A 217 -14.55 -3.49 -23.13
C PRO A 217 -13.36 -2.62 -22.75
N SER A 218 -13.05 -2.60 -21.46
CA SER A 218 -11.96 -1.80 -20.91
C SER A 218 -10.65 -2.12 -21.67
N PRO A 219 -9.85 -1.09 -21.95
CA PRO A 219 -8.47 -1.25 -22.37
C PRO A 219 -7.70 -2.10 -21.34
N PHE A 220 -6.79 -2.98 -21.79
CA PHE A 220 -5.79 -3.76 -21.03
C PHE A 220 -6.03 -3.93 -19.51
N ASP A 221 -6.34 -5.16 -19.07
CA ASP A 221 -6.51 -5.43 -17.63
C ASP A 221 -5.15 -5.39 -16.90
N SER A 222 -4.89 -4.28 -16.19
CA SER A 222 -3.70 -4.06 -15.36
C SER A 222 -3.43 -5.17 -14.34
N ASN A 223 -4.45 -5.96 -13.98
CA ASN A 223 -4.35 -7.09 -13.07
C ASN A 223 -3.53 -8.24 -13.64
N CYS A 224 -3.25 -8.23 -14.95
CA CYS A 224 -2.32 -9.16 -15.60
C CYS A 224 -0.85 -8.97 -15.16
N ILE A 225 -0.51 -7.84 -14.53
CA ILE A 225 0.83 -7.56 -13.96
C ILE A 225 0.91 -8.24 -12.57
N THR A 226 0.70 -9.55 -12.52
CA THR A 226 0.70 -10.36 -11.30
C THR A 226 1.35 -11.71 -11.61
N PRO A 227 2.21 -12.25 -10.73
CA PRO A 227 2.84 -13.56 -10.92
C PRO A 227 1.82 -14.65 -11.22
N GLY A 228 2.20 -15.55 -12.13
CA GLY A 228 1.36 -16.64 -12.59
C GLY A 228 0.47 -16.31 -13.78
N THR A 229 0.43 -15.07 -14.29
CA THR A 229 -0.31 -14.72 -15.52
C THR A 229 0.46 -15.11 -16.79
N GLU A 230 -0.27 -15.28 -17.90
CA GLU A 230 0.33 -15.54 -19.22
C GLU A 230 1.19 -14.36 -19.68
N PHE A 231 0.73 -13.13 -19.44
CA PHE A 231 1.46 -11.90 -19.78
C PHE A 231 2.86 -11.85 -19.15
N LEU A 232 2.98 -12.11 -17.83
CA LEU A 232 4.31 -12.09 -17.18
C LEU A 232 5.20 -13.26 -17.62
N GLN A 233 4.62 -14.42 -17.93
CA GLN A 233 5.40 -15.54 -18.48
C GLN A 233 5.95 -15.20 -19.88
N MET A 234 5.15 -14.55 -20.73
CA MET A 234 5.58 -14.05 -22.04
C MET A 234 6.66 -12.98 -21.89
N LEU A 235 6.43 -11.99 -21.02
CA LEU A 235 7.38 -10.91 -20.74
C LEU A 235 8.73 -11.48 -20.26
N GLY A 236 8.71 -12.45 -19.36
CA GLY A 236 9.92 -13.13 -18.88
C GLY A 236 10.70 -13.80 -20.00
N ARG A 237 10.04 -14.59 -20.86
CA ARG A 237 10.67 -15.22 -22.03
C ARG A 237 11.27 -14.19 -22.98
N ARG A 238 10.58 -13.08 -23.22
CA ARG A 238 11.04 -12.01 -24.12
C ARG A 238 12.24 -11.26 -23.55
N TYR A 239 12.30 -11.05 -22.23
CA TYR A 239 13.48 -10.49 -21.54
C TYR A 239 14.70 -11.40 -21.68
N GLU A 240 14.56 -12.69 -21.44
CA GLU A 240 15.67 -13.66 -21.58
C GLU A 240 16.23 -13.64 -23.01
N ALA A 241 15.35 -13.72 -24.02
CA ALA A 241 15.76 -13.66 -25.42
C ALA A 241 16.43 -12.31 -25.77
N TRP A 242 15.91 -11.20 -25.24
CA TRP A 242 16.49 -9.87 -25.43
C TRP A 242 17.89 -9.74 -24.82
N ILE A 243 18.11 -10.26 -23.61
CA ILE A 243 19.42 -10.26 -22.94
C ILE A 243 20.43 -11.07 -23.77
N GLU A 244 20.04 -12.27 -24.22
CA GLU A 244 20.89 -13.12 -25.06
C GLU A 244 21.23 -12.44 -26.39
N GLU A 245 20.27 -11.74 -27.00
CA GLU A 245 20.50 -10.94 -28.20
C GLU A 245 21.51 -9.81 -27.94
N LYS A 246 21.30 -9.01 -26.89
CA LYS A 246 22.19 -7.89 -26.54
C LYS A 246 23.61 -8.36 -26.25
N LEU A 247 23.78 -9.47 -25.53
CA LEU A 247 25.09 -10.07 -25.26
C LEU A 247 25.81 -10.57 -26.53
N ARG A 248 25.11 -10.70 -27.67
CA ARG A 248 25.69 -11.09 -28.96
C ARG A 248 25.91 -9.90 -29.89
N THR A 249 25.07 -8.87 -29.83
CA THR A 249 25.02 -7.79 -30.82
C THR A 249 25.54 -6.45 -30.33
N ASP A 250 25.44 -6.16 -29.03
CA ASP A 250 25.77 -4.85 -28.47
C ASP A 250 27.15 -4.88 -27.78
N PRO A 251 28.14 -4.10 -28.27
CA PRO A 251 29.46 -4.01 -27.65
C PRO A 251 29.44 -3.62 -26.17
N ALA A 252 28.48 -2.80 -25.74
CA ALA A 252 28.35 -2.37 -24.35
C ALA A 252 27.93 -3.51 -23.42
N TRP A 253 27.30 -4.57 -23.95
CA TRP A 253 26.91 -5.77 -23.21
C TRP A 253 27.92 -6.90 -23.35
N ILE A 254 28.54 -7.05 -24.53
CA ILE A 254 29.58 -8.06 -24.80
C ILE A 254 30.77 -7.92 -23.84
N ASP A 255 31.20 -6.69 -23.59
CA ASP A 255 32.27 -6.33 -22.65
C ASP A 255 31.72 -5.72 -21.34
N GLY A 256 30.41 -5.87 -21.12
CA GLY A 256 29.65 -5.21 -20.07
C GLY A 256 29.58 -5.96 -18.74
N PRO A 257 28.56 -5.68 -17.92
CA PRO A 257 28.38 -6.30 -16.62
C PRO A 257 27.85 -7.74 -16.72
N LYS A 258 28.03 -8.50 -15.64
CA LYS A 258 27.25 -9.72 -15.39
C LYS A 258 25.77 -9.33 -15.28
N VAL A 259 24.90 -10.00 -16.04
CA VAL A 259 23.45 -9.75 -16.00
C VAL A 259 22.77 -10.86 -15.20
N ILE A 260 21.96 -10.48 -14.22
CA ILE A 260 21.12 -11.38 -13.45
C ILE A 260 19.66 -11.02 -13.73
N PHE A 261 18.89 -11.98 -14.22
CA PHE A 261 17.47 -11.84 -14.46
C PHE A 261 16.69 -12.68 -13.45
N SER A 262 15.86 -12.01 -12.65
CA SER A 262 14.97 -12.61 -11.68
C SER A 262 13.52 -12.41 -12.13
N GLY A 263 12.96 -13.41 -12.80
CA GLY A 263 11.60 -13.37 -13.33
C GLY A 263 10.51 -13.55 -12.27
N ALA A 264 9.24 -13.49 -12.71
CA ALA A 264 8.06 -13.63 -11.85
C ALA A 264 7.91 -15.05 -11.26
N GLU A 265 8.59 -16.04 -11.83
CA GLU A 265 8.68 -17.40 -11.34
C GLU A 265 9.57 -17.58 -10.10
N VAL A 266 10.41 -16.59 -9.78
CA VAL A 266 11.24 -16.59 -8.58
C VAL A 266 10.44 -15.94 -7.46
N PRO A 267 10.19 -16.58 -6.31
CA PRO A 267 9.46 -15.97 -5.19
C PRO A 267 10.12 -14.70 -4.65
N GLY A 268 9.30 -13.79 -4.13
CA GLY A 268 9.70 -12.53 -3.51
C GLY A 268 9.30 -11.31 -4.34
N GLU A 269 9.18 -10.16 -3.67
CA GLU A 269 9.02 -8.85 -4.33
C GLU A 269 10.36 -8.45 -4.97
N GLY A 270 10.34 -7.78 -6.11
CA GLY A 270 11.53 -7.43 -6.89
C GLY A 270 12.53 -6.62 -6.07
N GLU A 271 12.05 -5.65 -5.29
CA GLU A 271 12.87 -4.87 -4.37
C GLU A 271 13.56 -5.76 -3.30
N HIS A 272 12.86 -6.75 -2.75
CA HIS A 272 13.41 -7.63 -1.73
C HIS A 272 14.37 -8.67 -2.30
N LYS A 273 14.14 -9.18 -3.52
CA LYS A 273 15.10 -10.04 -4.23
C LYS A 273 16.44 -9.32 -4.45
N ILE A 274 16.37 -8.04 -4.84
CA ILE A 274 17.55 -7.18 -5.00
C ILE A 274 18.27 -7.03 -3.65
N MET A 275 17.53 -6.77 -2.56
CA MET A 275 18.11 -6.63 -1.23
C MET A 275 18.71 -7.93 -0.70
N ASP A 276 18.09 -9.08 -0.97
CA ASP A 276 18.64 -10.40 -0.66
C ASP A 276 19.97 -10.64 -1.38
N TYR A 277 20.05 -10.31 -2.68
CA TYR A 277 21.29 -10.39 -3.45
C TYR A 277 22.40 -9.51 -2.86
N ILE A 278 22.09 -8.25 -2.51
CA ILE A 278 23.07 -7.33 -1.91
C ILE A 278 23.59 -7.89 -0.58
N ARG A 279 22.69 -8.41 0.27
CA ARG A 279 23.07 -9.05 1.54
C ARG A 279 23.98 -10.25 1.34
N GLU A 280 23.67 -11.12 0.38
CA GLU A 280 24.46 -12.31 0.08
C GLU A 280 25.86 -11.94 -0.41
N VAL A 281 25.95 -10.99 -1.36
CA VAL A 281 27.25 -10.52 -1.88
C VAL A 281 28.09 -9.92 -0.77
N ARG A 282 27.49 -9.14 0.12
CA ARG A 282 28.18 -8.54 1.27
C ARG A 282 28.70 -9.58 2.25
N GLN A 283 27.91 -10.62 2.54
CA GLN A 283 28.33 -11.72 3.43
C GLN A 283 29.52 -12.51 2.86
N ASN A 284 29.59 -12.61 1.53
CA ASN A 284 30.64 -13.34 0.83
C ASN A 284 31.87 -12.49 0.48
N SER A 285 31.83 -11.16 0.66
CA SER A 285 32.95 -10.26 0.39
C SER A 285 33.88 -10.15 1.60
N THR A 286 35.19 -10.32 1.39
CA THR A 286 36.23 -10.17 2.43
C THR A 286 36.91 -8.80 2.45
N SER A 287 36.62 -7.92 1.47
CA SER A 287 37.27 -6.62 1.32
C SER A 287 36.30 -5.47 1.65
N PRO A 288 36.81 -4.32 2.18
CA PRO A 288 35.98 -3.15 2.41
C PRO A 288 35.32 -2.70 1.11
N ASP A 289 34.00 -2.51 1.15
CA ASP A 289 33.19 -2.36 -0.04
C ASP A 289 33.20 -0.91 -0.56
N GLU A 290 34.01 -0.66 -1.59
CA GLU A 290 33.95 0.58 -2.40
C GLU A 290 32.91 0.48 -3.53
N THR A 291 32.12 -0.60 -3.59
CA THR A 291 31.13 -0.81 -4.65
C THR A 291 30.09 0.27 -4.62
N ARG A 292 29.77 0.80 -5.82
CA ARG A 292 28.76 1.83 -6.01
C ARG A 292 27.47 1.21 -6.49
N HIS A 293 26.46 1.26 -5.63
CA HIS A 293 25.13 0.70 -5.85
C HIS A 293 24.21 1.78 -6.41
N CYS A 294 23.46 1.45 -7.45
CA CYS A 294 22.38 2.28 -7.94
C CYS A 294 21.14 1.42 -8.15
N MET A 295 20.00 1.84 -7.58
CA MET A 295 18.72 1.16 -7.77
C MET A 295 17.71 2.10 -8.42
N TYR A 296 16.91 1.59 -9.36
CA TYR A 296 15.82 2.34 -9.97
C TYR A 296 14.48 1.99 -9.34
N GLY A 297 13.66 3.01 -9.06
CA GLY A 297 12.25 2.84 -8.74
C GLY A 297 11.64 4.03 -8.00
N LEU A 298 10.31 4.17 -8.08
CA LEU A 298 9.59 5.32 -7.54
C LEU A 298 9.02 5.09 -6.14
N ASP A 299 9.18 3.90 -5.58
CA ASP A 299 8.56 3.55 -4.30
C ASP A 299 9.32 4.16 -3.12
N ALA A 300 8.59 4.42 -2.04
CA ALA A 300 9.18 4.97 -0.82
C ALA A 300 10.00 3.91 -0.06
N ASP A 301 9.62 2.64 -0.20
CA ASP A 301 10.27 1.51 0.47
C ASP A 301 11.70 1.30 -0.04
N LEU A 302 11.98 1.58 -1.31
CA LEU A 302 13.34 1.59 -1.87
C LEU A 302 14.30 2.53 -1.15
N ILE A 303 13.80 3.67 -0.65
CA ILE A 303 14.63 4.61 0.14
C ILE A 303 14.99 3.96 1.48
N MET A 304 14.01 3.34 2.12
CA MET A 304 14.20 2.68 3.42
C MET A 304 15.12 1.46 3.31
N LEU A 305 14.87 0.60 2.33
CA LEU A 305 15.67 -0.60 2.06
C LEU A 305 17.10 -0.21 1.68
N GLY A 306 17.26 0.77 0.79
CA GLY A 306 18.58 1.29 0.42
C GLY A 306 19.36 1.84 1.62
N MET A 307 18.69 2.54 2.56
CA MET A 307 19.33 3.01 3.79
C MET A 307 19.75 1.86 4.73
N ILE A 308 18.91 0.83 4.87
CA ILE A 308 19.16 -0.36 5.72
C ILE A 308 20.27 -1.25 5.19
N THR A 309 20.58 -1.18 3.89
CA THR A 309 21.76 -1.91 3.38
C THR A 309 23.05 -1.48 4.08
N HIS A 310 23.09 -0.26 4.64
CA HIS A 310 24.28 0.36 5.19
C HIS A 310 25.46 0.44 4.20
N GLU A 311 25.23 0.27 2.89
CA GLU A 311 26.26 0.43 1.89
C GLU A 311 26.69 1.90 1.83
N THR A 312 28.01 2.13 1.80
CA THR A 312 28.57 3.48 1.84
C THR A 312 28.10 4.28 0.63
N HIS A 313 28.16 3.70 -0.56
CA HIS A 313 27.82 4.38 -1.81
C HIS A 313 26.56 3.77 -2.43
N PHE A 314 25.40 4.29 -2.03
CA PHE A 314 24.10 3.87 -2.56
C PHE A 314 23.29 5.08 -3.06
N SER A 315 22.86 5.02 -4.31
CA SER A 315 21.98 6.02 -4.92
C SER A 315 20.70 5.40 -5.47
N LEU A 316 19.60 6.16 -5.50
CA LEU A 316 18.40 5.80 -6.26
C LEU A 316 18.27 6.64 -7.53
N LEU A 317 18.14 6.00 -8.68
CA LEU A 317 17.77 6.67 -9.93
C LEU A 317 16.25 6.78 -10.02
N ARG A 318 15.73 8.00 -10.21
CA ARG A 318 14.29 8.26 -10.22
C ARG A 318 13.92 9.33 -11.24
N GLU A 319 12.71 9.24 -11.76
CA GLU A 319 12.12 10.34 -12.52
C GLU A 319 11.80 11.53 -11.61
N ARG A 320 11.96 12.73 -12.17
CA ARG A 320 11.71 13.98 -11.47
C ARG A 320 10.21 14.21 -11.33
N GLN A 321 9.73 14.10 -10.10
CA GLN A 321 8.35 14.49 -9.78
C GLN A 321 8.20 16.01 -9.76
N LYS A 322 7.40 16.56 -10.68
CA LYS A 322 7.02 17.98 -10.68
C LYS A 322 5.89 18.19 -9.67
N PHE A 323 6.22 18.53 -8.42
CA PHE A 323 5.22 18.91 -7.44
C PHE A 323 4.57 20.24 -7.81
N GLN A 324 3.24 20.26 -8.03
CA GLN A 324 2.52 21.53 -8.10
C GLN A 324 2.68 22.27 -6.76
N LYS A 325 3.10 23.54 -6.81
CA LYS A 325 3.13 24.41 -5.64
C LYS A 325 1.72 24.54 -5.07
N GLY A 326 1.42 23.76 -4.03
CA GLY A 326 0.21 23.91 -3.23
C GLY A 326 0.16 25.29 -2.56
N ARG A 327 -1.04 25.75 -2.20
CA ARG A 327 -1.38 27.04 -1.57
C ARG A 327 -0.70 27.35 -0.21
N PHE A 328 0.37 26.66 0.16
CA PHE A 328 1.07 26.78 1.45
C PHE A 328 2.44 27.48 1.36
N ALA A 329 2.70 28.26 0.30
CA ALA A 329 3.75 29.28 0.40
C ALA A 329 3.27 30.39 1.36
N PRO A 330 4.09 30.87 2.31
CA PRO A 330 3.71 32.01 3.14
C PRO A 330 3.42 33.19 2.20
N ARG A 331 2.20 33.72 2.26
CA ARG A 331 1.82 34.93 1.53
C ARG A 331 2.75 36.06 1.97
N ARG A 332 3.80 36.33 1.20
CA ARG A 332 4.55 37.58 1.29
C ARG A 332 3.57 38.71 1.01
N ARG A 333 3.23 39.44 2.07
CA ARG A 333 2.31 40.58 2.03
C ARG A 333 3.09 41.76 1.46
N GLY A 334 2.70 42.19 0.26
CA GLY A 334 3.12 43.47 -0.32
C GLY A 334 4.04 43.35 -1.53
N GLY A 335 3.55 43.81 -2.68
CA GLY A 335 4.33 43.93 -3.91
C GLY A 335 3.44 43.85 -5.15
N ARG A 336 2.80 44.96 -5.53
CA ARG A 336 2.20 45.11 -6.86
C ARG A 336 3.34 45.21 -7.87
N GLY A 337 3.67 44.10 -8.51
CA GLY A 337 4.58 44.05 -9.65
C GLY A 337 3.89 43.32 -10.79
N ARG A 338 3.40 44.06 -11.78
CA ARG A 338 3.12 43.55 -13.12
C ARG A 338 4.47 43.27 -13.78
N GLY A 339 4.69 42.04 -14.20
CA GLY A 339 5.87 41.64 -14.98
C GLY A 339 5.56 40.30 -15.61
N ALA A 340 5.42 40.31 -16.94
CA ALA A 340 5.16 39.14 -17.76
C ALA A 340 6.32 38.13 -17.64
N ASP A 341 5.96 36.86 -17.49
CA ASP A 341 6.70 35.74 -18.05
C ASP A 341 5.68 34.63 -18.27
N SER A 342 5.02 34.71 -19.43
CA SER A 342 4.38 33.57 -20.06
C SER A 342 5.48 32.56 -20.40
N PHE A 343 5.81 31.68 -19.46
CA PHE A 343 6.65 30.53 -19.76
C PHE A 343 5.79 29.53 -20.55
N GLU A 344 6.01 29.53 -21.85
CA GLU A 344 5.37 28.65 -22.82
C GLU A 344 5.44 27.19 -22.36
N THR A 345 4.28 26.55 -22.31
CA THR A 345 4.14 25.10 -22.43
C THR A 345 4.52 24.69 -23.85
N SER A 346 5.82 24.62 -24.15
CA SER A 346 6.33 23.82 -25.26
C SER A 346 6.40 22.36 -24.80
N ARG A 347 5.31 21.63 -25.04
CA ARG A 347 5.36 20.16 -25.14
C ARG A 347 6.01 19.84 -26.48
N SER A 348 7.31 19.58 -26.47
CA SER A 348 7.97 18.88 -27.56
C SER A 348 7.56 17.41 -27.50
N SER A 349 6.85 16.99 -28.53
CA SER A 349 6.79 15.61 -29.01
C SER A 349 8.20 15.04 -29.19
N SER A 350 8.39 13.77 -28.83
CA SER A 350 9.62 12.95 -28.86
C SER A 350 10.53 13.06 -27.62
N GLY A 351 10.55 12.00 -26.80
CA GLY A 351 11.52 11.72 -25.74
C GLY A 351 11.46 12.65 -24.53
N ALA A 352 11.11 12.14 -23.34
CA ALA A 352 11.51 12.82 -22.11
C ALA A 352 13.03 13.00 -22.13
N ASP A 353 13.57 14.20 -21.96
CA ASP A 353 15.01 14.45 -21.99
C ASP A 353 15.70 13.80 -20.78
N ASP A 354 16.98 13.45 -20.87
CA ASP A 354 17.77 12.93 -19.73
C ASP A 354 17.82 13.91 -18.53
N ALA A 355 17.42 15.17 -18.75
CA ALA A 355 17.22 16.20 -17.73
C ALA A 355 16.04 15.92 -16.76
N ASP A 356 15.20 14.92 -17.04
CA ASP A 356 14.06 14.53 -16.21
C ASP A 356 14.42 13.47 -15.15
N PHE A 357 15.65 12.97 -15.08
CA PHE A 357 16.08 12.02 -14.05
C PHE A 357 16.94 12.67 -12.96
N VAL A 358 16.84 12.13 -11.74
CA VAL A 358 17.63 12.53 -10.57
C VAL A 358 18.22 11.33 -9.86
N TYR A 359 19.41 11.52 -9.29
CA TYR A 359 20.00 10.60 -8.33
C TYR A 359 19.67 11.07 -6.92
N LEU A 360 19.12 10.17 -6.11
CA LEU A 360 18.90 10.36 -4.69
C LEU A 360 20.05 9.73 -3.92
N GLU A 361 20.94 10.54 -3.33
CA GLU A 361 22.10 10.04 -2.58
C GLU A 361 21.71 9.62 -1.16
N LEU A 362 21.75 8.31 -0.90
CA LEU A 362 21.34 7.76 0.39
C LEU A 362 22.41 7.95 1.47
N GLU A 363 23.69 8.01 1.09
CA GLU A 363 24.80 8.32 2.02
C GLU A 363 24.58 9.67 2.70
N LEU A 364 24.30 10.70 1.90
CA LEU A 364 24.02 12.05 2.39
C LEU A 364 22.73 12.08 3.22
N LEU A 365 21.70 11.35 2.78
CA LEU A 365 20.43 11.27 3.50
C LEU A 365 20.61 10.65 4.90
N ARG A 366 21.33 9.52 5.00
CA ARG A 366 21.63 8.83 6.28
C ARG A 366 22.32 9.76 7.26
N ASN A 367 23.37 10.45 6.81
CA ASN A 367 24.09 11.43 7.60
C ASN A 367 23.20 12.61 8.04
N CYS A 368 22.35 13.13 7.14
CA CYS A 368 21.42 14.21 7.47
C CYS A 368 20.40 13.77 8.52
N LEU A 369 19.78 12.59 8.36
CA LEU A 369 18.79 12.06 9.28
C LEU A 369 19.40 11.81 10.66
N ALA A 370 20.51 11.07 10.73
CA ALA A 370 21.18 10.79 11.98
C ALA A 370 21.61 12.09 12.69
N GLY A 371 22.18 13.05 11.98
CA GLY A 371 22.52 14.36 12.54
C GLY A 371 21.32 15.12 13.12
N ASN A 372 20.14 15.00 12.50
CA ASN A 372 18.89 15.62 12.99
C ASN A 372 18.30 14.89 14.21
N MET A 373 18.70 13.65 14.47
CA MET A 373 18.19 12.81 15.57
C MET A 373 19.20 12.62 16.70
N ARG A 374 20.39 13.22 16.61
CA ARG A 374 21.41 13.11 17.64
C ARG A 374 21.07 13.99 18.85
N PRO A 375 20.90 13.43 20.06
CA PRO A 375 20.73 14.24 21.26
C PRO A 375 22.01 15.00 21.64
N GLN A 376 21.86 16.10 22.37
CA GLN A 376 23.00 16.92 22.82
C GLN A 376 23.88 16.20 23.83
N MET A 377 23.27 15.40 24.72
CA MET A 377 23.94 14.59 25.72
C MET A 377 23.41 13.17 25.63
N ILE A 378 24.31 12.20 25.46
CA ILE A 378 24.04 10.76 25.49
C ILE A 378 25.17 10.08 26.25
N ASP A 379 24.87 8.98 26.93
CA ASP A 379 25.79 8.21 27.77
C ASP A 379 26.28 6.92 27.10
N PHE A 380 26.01 6.75 25.80
CA PHE A 380 26.47 5.63 24.98
C PHE A 380 27.01 6.12 23.62
N GLU A 381 27.68 5.23 22.89
CA GLU A 381 28.32 5.56 21.60
C GLU A 381 27.29 5.86 20.50
N TRP A 382 27.48 6.97 19.78
CA TRP A 382 26.62 7.35 18.67
C TRP A 382 27.06 6.72 17.35
N GLU A 383 26.30 5.73 16.90
CA GLU A 383 26.39 5.11 15.58
C GLU A 383 25.32 5.66 14.63
N VAL A 384 25.75 6.14 13.46
CA VAL A 384 24.85 6.63 12.40
C VAL A 384 23.94 5.52 11.90
N GLU A 385 24.47 4.31 11.72
CA GLU A 385 23.72 3.16 11.22
C GLU A 385 22.53 2.82 12.11
N ARG A 386 22.76 2.78 13.42
CA ARG A 386 21.74 2.42 14.39
C ARG A 386 20.67 3.49 14.54
N ALA A 387 21.04 4.76 14.39
CA ALA A 387 20.06 5.85 14.32
C ALA A 387 19.19 5.77 13.06
N VAL A 388 19.76 5.33 11.92
CA VAL A 388 19.02 5.10 10.68
C VAL A 388 18.08 3.91 10.81
N ASP A 389 18.52 2.80 11.42
CA ASP A 389 17.67 1.64 11.72
C ASP A 389 16.44 2.04 12.55
N ASP A 390 16.66 2.81 13.62
CA ASP A 390 15.59 3.33 14.46
C ASP A 390 14.64 4.26 13.68
N PHE A 391 15.16 5.06 12.74
CA PHE A 391 14.32 5.90 11.89
C PHE A 391 13.44 5.10 10.95
N VAL A 392 13.99 4.07 10.30
CA VAL A 392 13.19 3.20 9.43
C VAL A 392 12.14 2.46 10.27
N PHE A 393 12.49 1.97 11.45
CA PHE A 393 11.53 1.40 12.40
C PHE A 393 10.43 2.39 12.80
N MET A 394 10.76 3.65 13.11
CA MET A 394 9.76 4.69 13.38
C MET A 394 8.83 4.92 12.18
N CYS A 395 9.33 4.85 10.95
CA CYS A 395 8.49 4.98 9.76
C CYS A 395 7.45 3.86 9.63
N MET A 396 7.73 2.65 10.13
CA MET A 396 6.75 1.55 10.17
C MET A 396 5.53 1.89 11.04
N LEU A 397 5.69 2.73 12.07
CA LEU A 397 4.58 3.19 12.93
C LEU A 397 3.60 4.11 12.21
N VAL A 398 4.04 4.80 11.15
CA VAL A 398 3.18 5.65 10.32
C VAL A 398 2.34 4.83 9.34
N GLY A 399 2.74 3.57 9.12
CA GLY A 399 2.11 2.63 8.21
C GLY A 399 2.96 2.39 6.97
N ASN A 400 2.95 1.14 6.52
CA ASN A 400 3.61 0.66 5.32
C ASN A 400 2.65 -0.28 4.56
N ASP A 401 3.17 -1.05 3.61
CA ASP A 401 2.36 -1.96 2.82
C ASP A 401 1.83 -3.18 3.58
N PHE A 402 2.39 -3.50 4.75
CA PHE A 402 2.14 -4.75 5.47
C PHE A 402 1.27 -4.54 6.72
N ILE A 403 1.43 -3.40 7.38
CA ILE A 403 0.69 -3.02 8.58
C ILE A 403 0.10 -1.60 8.43
N PRO A 404 -1.15 -1.37 8.89
CA PRO A 404 -1.70 -0.02 8.92
C PRO A 404 -0.90 0.88 9.87
N GLY A 405 -0.94 2.18 9.65
CA GLY A 405 -0.33 3.15 10.56
C GLY A 405 -1.06 3.23 11.89
N LEU A 406 -0.34 3.61 12.96
CA LEU A 406 -0.98 3.95 14.23
C LEU A 406 -1.96 5.10 14.03
N PRO A 407 -3.10 5.09 14.73
CA PRO A 407 -4.06 6.18 14.62
C PRO A 407 -3.39 7.48 15.04
N ASN A 408 -3.70 8.57 14.33
CA ASN A 408 -3.16 9.90 14.59
C ASN A 408 -1.68 10.13 14.25
N LEU A 409 -0.99 9.16 13.64
CA LEU A 409 0.30 9.38 13.00
C LEU A 409 0.13 9.45 11.47
N ASP A 410 0.17 10.66 10.90
CA ASP A 410 0.17 10.89 9.46
C ASP A 410 1.34 11.81 9.07
N VAL A 411 2.05 11.48 7.99
CA VAL A 411 3.15 12.30 7.46
C VAL A 411 2.67 13.72 7.15
N ALA A 412 1.45 13.87 6.61
CA ALA A 412 0.86 15.16 6.29
C ALA A 412 0.59 16.03 7.53
N ASP A 413 0.37 15.39 8.69
CA ASP A 413 0.16 16.06 9.98
C ASP A 413 1.49 16.31 10.73
N GLY A 414 2.63 15.93 10.13
CA GLY A 414 3.96 16.14 10.70
C GLY A 414 4.43 15.04 11.64
N ALA A 415 3.86 13.83 11.55
CA ALA A 415 4.19 12.70 12.44
C ALA A 415 5.69 12.37 12.48
N LEU A 416 6.39 12.38 11.33
CA LEU A 416 7.83 12.09 11.27
C LEU A 416 8.65 13.08 12.12
N ASN A 417 8.33 14.38 12.03
CA ASN A 417 9.01 15.40 12.83
C ASN A 417 8.72 15.23 14.32
N LEU A 418 7.50 14.83 14.68
CA LEU A 418 7.13 14.54 16.07
C LEU A 418 7.90 13.34 16.62
N MET A 419 7.99 12.26 15.84
CA MET A 419 8.72 11.05 16.22
C MET A 419 10.21 11.31 16.36
N MET A 420 10.85 12.03 15.42
CA MET A 420 12.27 12.39 15.53
C MET A 420 12.57 13.24 16.78
N ARG A 421 11.70 14.18 17.14
CA ARG A 421 11.86 14.97 18.39
C ARG A 421 11.69 14.10 19.62
N THR A 422 10.64 13.27 19.63
CA THR A 422 10.39 12.32 20.73
C THR A 422 11.56 11.37 20.90
N TYR A 423 12.15 10.91 19.81
CA TYR A 423 13.34 10.07 19.80
C TYR A 423 14.52 10.74 20.48
N VAL A 424 14.82 12.00 20.11
CA VAL A 424 15.87 12.81 20.73
C VAL A 424 15.68 12.97 22.24
N ASP A 425 14.43 13.14 22.68
CA ASP A 425 14.09 13.29 24.10
C ASP A 425 14.17 11.96 24.88
N VAL A 426 13.86 10.83 24.22
CA VAL A 426 13.77 9.50 24.85
C VAL A 426 15.14 8.84 24.97
N LEU A 427 16.00 8.99 23.96
CA LEU A 427 17.25 8.23 23.86
C LEU A 427 18.17 8.37 25.09
N PRO A 428 18.37 9.56 25.67
CA PRO A 428 19.16 9.73 26.90
C PRO A 428 18.51 9.11 28.15
N LEU A 429 17.19 8.85 28.12
CA LEU A 429 16.46 8.25 29.24
C LEU A 429 16.55 6.72 29.24
N VAL A 430 16.67 6.12 28.04
CA VAL A 430 16.61 4.67 27.85
C VAL A 430 17.99 4.03 27.62
N GLY A 431 19.03 4.84 27.47
CA GLY A 431 20.44 4.40 27.41
C GLY A 431 20.78 3.55 26.17
N GLY A 432 20.10 3.75 25.04
CA GLY A 432 20.42 3.08 23.78
C GLY A 432 19.32 3.15 22.72
N TYR A 433 19.61 2.61 21.53
CA TYR A 433 18.73 2.53 20.37
C TYR A 433 17.44 1.73 20.61
N LEU A 434 16.38 2.00 19.84
CA LEU A 434 15.08 1.34 19.92
C LEU A 434 15.11 -0.08 19.34
N THR A 435 15.91 -0.30 18.30
CA THR A 435 16.10 -1.60 17.67
C THR A 435 17.56 -2.02 17.71
N ASN A 436 17.81 -3.31 17.54
CA ASN A 436 19.09 -3.89 17.20
C ASN A 436 18.94 -4.64 15.87
N LYS A 437 19.08 -3.89 14.77
CA LYS A 437 18.75 -4.36 13.42
C LYS A 437 17.34 -4.94 13.39
N ALA A 438 17.23 -6.26 13.30
CA ALA A 438 15.99 -7.01 13.17
C ALA A 438 15.19 -7.17 14.49
N GLU A 439 15.76 -6.79 15.63
CA GLU A 439 15.16 -7.00 16.95
C GLU A 439 14.70 -5.69 17.59
N ILE A 440 13.54 -5.71 18.26
CA ILE A 440 12.98 -4.54 18.96
C ILE A 440 13.36 -4.61 20.44
N HIS A 441 13.93 -3.54 21.00
CA HIS A 441 14.11 -3.39 22.44
C HIS A 441 12.78 -2.94 23.08
N MET A 442 11.96 -3.90 23.48
CA MET A 442 10.58 -3.69 23.93
C MET A 442 10.44 -2.61 25.03
N ASP A 443 11.30 -2.59 26.05
CA ASP A 443 11.21 -1.61 27.14
C ASP A 443 11.56 -0.17 26.68
N ARG A 444 12.52 -0.04 25.78
CA ARG A 444 12.91 1.25 25.18
C ARG A 444 11.83 1.76 24.24
N PHE A 445 11.31 0.86 23.41
CA PHE A 445 10.20 1.13 22.50
C PHE A 445 8.94 1.54 23.27
N GLU A 446 8.61 0.86 24.38
CA GLU A 446 7.48 1.21 25.24
C GLU A 446 7.60 2.64 25.79
N THR A 447 8.80 3.05 26.21
CA THR A 447 9.04 4.41 26.70
C THR A 447 8.81 5.43 25.58
N PHE A 448 9.30 5.16 24.37
CA PHE A 448 9.11 6.00 23.20
C PHE A 448 7.62 6.17 22.83
N VAL A 449 6.87 5.07 22.68
CA VAL A 449 5.44 5.14 22.34
C VAL A 449 4.59 5.71 23.47
N SER A 450 5.03 5.57 24.73
CA SER A 450 4.36 6.20 25.87
C SER A 450 4.43 7.72 25.83
N LEU A 451 5.55 8.30 25.35
CA LEU A 451 5.64 9.73 25.12
C LEU A 451 4.82 10.17 23.90
N LEU A 452 4.84 9.40 22.80
CA LEU A 452 3.98 9.68 21.65
C LEU A 452 2.49 9.69 22.02
N ALA A 453 2.06 8.74 22.86
CA ALA A 453 0.68 8.60 23.31
C ALA A 453 0.15 9.86 24.02
N LYS A 454 1.02 10.65 24.68
CA LYS A 454 0.62 11.91 25.32
C LYS A 454 0.07 12.93 24.33
N ASN A 455 0.48 12.83 23.06
CA ASN A 455 0.02 13.72 22.00
C ASN A 455 -1.28 13.26 21.33
N GLU A 456 -1.77 12.03 21.60
CA GLU A 456 -3.00 11.51 20.99
C GLU A 456 -4.20 12.41 21.26
N ALA A 457 -4.44 12.78 22.52
CA ALA A 457 -5.56 13.63 22.90
C ALA A 457 -5.54 15.00 22.21
N TYR A 458 -4.34 15.58 22.04
CA TYR A 458 -4.15 16.84 21.34
C TYR A 458 -4.46 16.72 19.84
N VAL A 459 -3.93 15.69 19.18
CA VAL A 459 -4.16 15.45 17.74
C VAL A 459 -5.63 15.16 17.47
N VAL A 460 -6.27 14.34 18.30
CA VAL A 460 -7.71 14.06 18.21
C VAL A 460 -8.50 15.36 18.33
N SER A 461 -8.25 16.16 19.36
CA SER A 461 -8.95 17.44 19.57
C SER A 461 -8.78 18.40 18.38
N LYS A 462 -7.57 18.48 17.82
CA LYS A 462 -7.29 19.30 16.62
C LYS A 462 -8.08 18.82 15.40
N LYS A 463 -8.18 17.50 15.19
CA LYS A 463 -8.97 16.91 14.09
C LYS A 463 -10.46 17.21 14.24
N LEU A 464 -11.02 17.02 15.44
CA LEU A 464 -12.41 17.34 15.75
C LEU A 464 -12.75 18.81 15.44
N LEU A 465 -11.85 19.74 15.81
CA LEU A 465 -12.00 21.16 15.49
C LEU A 465 -11.94 21.42 13.99
N SER A 466 -11.02 20.77 13.27
CA SER A 466 -10.90 20.96 11.81
C SER A 466 -12.09 20.41 11.02
N ASP A 467 -12.70 19.31 11.46
CA ASP A 467 -13.90 18.73 10.85
C ASP A 467 -15.17 19.54 11.11
N SER A 468 -15.16 20.38 12.15
CA SER A 468 -16.27 21.29 12.48
C SER A 468 -16.31 22.58 11.64
N ASP A 469 -15.27 22.86 10.83
CA ASP A 469 -15.20 24.06 9.98
C ASP A 469 -16.12 23.94 8.72
N PRO A 470 -17.12 24.83 8.54
CA PRO A 470 -18.04 24.82 7.40
C PRO A 470 -17.37 24.98 6.03
N SER A 471 -16.16 25.54 5.98
CA SER A 471 -15.41 25.73 4.74
C SER A 471 -14.80 24.42 4.21
N SER A 472 -14.55 23.44 5.08
CA SER A 472 -14.11 22.08 4.70
C SER A 472 -15.25 21.20 4.19
N MET A 473 -16.50 21.54 4.53
CA MET A 473 -17.70 20.78 4.18
C MET A 473 -18.16 20.94 2.72
N ARG A 474 -17.68 21.94 1.98
CA ARG A 474 -18.14 22.20 0.59
C ARG A 474 -17.67 21.19 -0.46
N GLY A 475 -16.75 20.29 -0.11
CA GLY A 475 -16.28 19.19 -0.98
C GLY A 475 -16.74 17.80 -0.55
N ARG A 476 -17.46 17.66 0.58
CA ARG A 476 -17.97 16.37 1.07
C ARG A 476 -19.38 16.17 0.52
N GLY A 477 -19.50 15.38 -0.56
CA GLY A 477 -20.79 14.86 -1.02
C GLY A 477 -21.53 14.19 0.16
N ARG A 478 -22.80 14.55 0.34
CA ARG A 478 -23.63 14.08 1.45
C ARG A 478 -23.89 12.58 1.35
N GLU A 479 -23.41 11.84 2.34
CA GLU A 479 -24.16 10.83 3.09
C GLU A 479 -23.76 10.97 4.57
N ARG A 480 -24.72 11.31 5.43
CA ARG A 480 -24.53 11.44 6.88
C ARG A 480 -24.88 10.10 7.52
N ASP A 481 -23.91 9.18 7.59
CA ASP A 481 -23.96 8.01 8.48
C ASP A 481 -22.71 7.98 9.39
N GLY A 482 -22.43 9.10 10.05
CA GLY A 482 -21.41 9.20 11.10
C GLY A 482 -21.95 9.95 12.32
N PRO A 483 -21.82 9.42 13.55
CA PRO A 483 -22.41 10.04 14.74
C PRO A 483 -21.65 11.29 15.18
N SER A 484 -22.36 12.17 15.89
CA SER A 484 -21.86 13.37 16.58
C SER A 484 -20.45 13.18 17.19
N LEU A 485 -19.55 14.12 16.88
CA LEU A 485 -18.17 14.16 17.35
C LEU A 485 -18.15 14.40 18.88
N GLY A 486 -18.22 13.29 19.64
CA GLY A 486 -18.25 13.29 21.10
C GLY A 486 -16.96 13.74 21.80
N ASP A 487 -17.00 13.75 23.14
CA ASP A 487 -15.90 14.11 24.05
C ASP A 487 -14.56 13.44 23.65
N PRO A 488 -13.44 14.20 23.59
CA PRO A 488 -12.09 13.64 23.45
C PRO A 488 -11.78 12.50 24.42
N GLY A 489 -12.35 12.52 25.63
CA GLY A 489 -12.20 11.45 26.63
C GLY A 489 -12.81 10.10 26.23
N ASP A 490 -13.78 10.09 25.31
CA ASP A 490 -14.47 8.87 24.84
C ASP A 490 -13.98 8.39 23.46
N HIS A 491 -12.94 9.03 22.89
CA HIS A 491 -12.41 8.70 21.57
C HIS A 491 -11.97 7.23 21.48
N ALA A 492 -11.21 6.74 22.45
CA ALA A 492 -10.70 5.37 22.43
C ALA A 492 -11.84 4.33 22.42
N ARG A 493 -12.86 4.54 23.26
CA ARG A 493 -14.04 3.68 23.31
C ARG A 493 -14.77 3.63 21.97
N ARG A 494 -15.01 4.78 21.33
CA ARG A 494 -15.67 4.85 20.03
C ARG A 494 -14.84 4.20 18.93
N TYR A 495 -13.53 4.45 18.93
CA TYR A 495 -12.60 3.88 17.97
C TYR A 495 -12.67 2.35 17.97
N TYR A 496 -12.46 1.73 19.14
CA TYR A 496 -12.47 0.27 19.26
C TYR A 496 -13.82 -0.35 18.92
N LEU A 497 -14.92 0.24 19.40
CA LEU A 497 -16.25 -0.31 19.15
C LEU A 497 -16.67 -0.20 17.68
N GLN A 498 -16.37 0.94 17.02
CA GLN A 498 -16.83 1.21 15.66
C GLN A 498 -15.93 0.60 14.59
N LYS A 499 -14.61 0.63 14.79
CA LYS A 499 -13.64 0.18 13.77
C LYS A 499 -13.26 -1.28 13.93
N LEU A 500 -13.15 -1.75 15.17
CA LEU A 500 -12.64 -3.09 15.48
C LEU A 500 -13.72 -4.00 16.08
N GLY A 501 -14.91 -3.47 16.39
CA GLY A 501 -15.95 -4.24 17.09
C GLY A 501 -15.57 -4.65 18.52
N ILE A 502 -14.45 -4.14 19.06
CA ILE A 502 -13.93 -4.51 20.37
C ILE A 502 -14.66 -3.70 21.44
N HIS A 503 -15.33 -4.40 22.36
CA HIS A 503 -16.04 -3.74 23.45
C HIS A 503 -15.04 -3.11 24.45
N PRO A 504 -15.32 -1.94 25.05
CA PRO A 504 -14.39 -1.28 25.98
C PRO A 504 -13.93 -2.12 27.19
N GLY A 505 -14.76 -3.09 27.60
CA GLY A 505 -14.44 -4.04 28.66
C GLY A 505 -13.57 -5.22 28.22
N ASP A 506 -13.41 -5.45 26.92
CA ASP A 506 -12.64 -6.55 26.36
C ASP A 506 -11.14 -6.22 26.33
N LYS A 507 -10.51 -6.42 27.49
CA LYS A 507 -9.06 -6.25 27.62
C LYS A 507 -8.28 -7.34 26.91
N GLU A 508 -8.87 -8.50 26.65
CA GLU A 508 -8.20 -9.62 25.96
C GLU A 508 -8.10 -9.36 24.47
N GLY A 509 -9.19 -8.95 23.82
CA GLY A 509 -9.20 -8.53 22.43
C GLY A 509 -8.23 -7.38 22.16
N ARG A 510 -8.17 -6.37 23.05
CA ARG A 510 -7.16 -5.30 22.92
C ARG A 510 -5.72 -5.81 23.06
N ARG A 511 -5.46 -6.74 23.99
CA ARG A 511 -4.12 -7.33 24.14
C ARG A 511 -3.75 -8.20 22.95
N ALA A 512 -4.70 -8.92 22.36
CA ALA A 512 -4.51 -9.71 21.15
C ALA A 512 -4.16 -8.80 19.96
N LEU A 513 -4.88 -7.70 19.78
CA LEU A 513 -4.59 -6.70 18.75
C LEU A 513 -3.18 -6.11 18.91
N VAL A 514 -2.77 -5.77 20.15
CA VAL A 514 -1.39 -5.32 20.44
C VAL A 514 -0.38 -6.40 20.07
N ARG A 515 -0.63 -7.67 20.39
CA ARG A 515 0.26 -8.78 19.99
C ARG A 515 0.40 -8.83 18.47
N SER A 516 -0.69 -8.88 17.72
CA SER A 516 -0.67 -8.93 16.25
C SER A 516 0.07 -7.73 15.65
N TYR A 517 -0.04 -6.55 16.27
CA TYR A 517 0.69 -5.37 15.81
C TYR A 517 2.20 -5.47 16.07
N LEU A 518 2.61 -5.98 17.24
CA LEU A 518 4.03 -6.22 17.56
C LEU A 518 4.63 -7.33 16.67
N GLU A 519 3.87 -8.38 16.37
CA GLU A 519 4.24 -9.40 15.38
C GLU A 519 4.50 -8.75 14.03
N GLY A 520 3.64 -7.83 13.59
CA GLY A 520 3.81 -7.14 12.33
C GLY A 520 4.97 -6.18 12.26
N LEU A 521 5.24 -5.44 13.34
CA LEU A 521 6.44 -4.62 13.45
C LEU A 521 7.71 -5.49 13.38
N THR A 522 7.72 -6.60 14.10
CA THR A 522 8.84 -7.56 14.10
C THR A 522 9.01 -8.20 12.73
N TRP A 523 7.92 -8.58 12.07
CA TRP A 523 7.92 -9.14 10.72
C TRP A 523 8.48 -8.15 9.70
N CYS A 524 8.04 -6.88 9.74
CA CYS A 524 8.55 -5.85 8.84
C CYS A 524 10.06 -5.63 9.04
N LEU A 525 10.50 -5.52 10.29
CA LEU A 525 11.91 -5.30 10.62
C LEU A 525 12.79 -6.47 10.16
N ASN A 526 12.31 -7.71 10.39
CA ASN A 526 12.93 -8.91 9.83
C ASN A 526 12.98 -8.88 8.31
N TYR A 527 11.89 -8.51 7.64
CA TYR A 527 11.82 -8.51 6.17
C TYR A 527 12.83 -7.56 5.54
N TYR A 528 13.02 -6.37 6.13
CA TYR A 528 13.95 -5.36 5.63
C TYR A 528 15.42 -5.75 5.92
N HIS A 529 15.73 -6.25 7.12
CA HIS A 529 17.10 -6.56 7.53
C HIS A 529 17.59 -7.97 7.15
N LEU A 530 16.71 -8.97 7.18
CA LEU A 530 17.06 -10.40 7.13
C LEU A 530 16.37 -11.19 6.02
N GLY A 531 15.53 -10.55 5.20
CA GLY A 531 14.65 -11.21 4.24
C GLY A 531 13.40 -11.82 4.90
N CYS A 532 12.55 -12.46 4.10
CA CYS A 532 11.25 -12.97 4.58
C CYS A 532 11.44 -14.04 5.67
N ARG A 533 10.90 -13.80 6.86
CA ARG A 533 10.92 -14.75 8.00
C ARG A 533 9.57 -15.43 8.27
N SER A 534 8.54 -15.05 7.53
CA SER A 534 7.27 -15.76 7.50
C SER A 534 6.53 -15.44 6.22
N TRP A 535 6.34 -16.44 5.37
CA TRP A 535 5.56 -16.32 4.15
C TRP A 535 4.05 -16.29 4.42
N ASN A 536 3.60 -16.88 5.52
CA ASN A 536 2.19 -17.08 5.83
C ASN A 536 1.63 -16.00 6.77
N TRP A 537 2.49 -15.34 7.55
CA TRP A 537 2.06 -14.30 8.48
C TRP A 537 1.45 -13.10 7.75
N TYR A 538 0.38 -12.57 8.32
CA TYR A 538 -0.23 -11.30 7.91
C TYR A 538 -0.88 -10.62 9.12
N TYR A 539 -1.09 -9.31 9.03
CA TYR A 539 -1.82 -8.56 10.04
C TYR A 539 -3.33 -8.80 9.91
N PRO A 540 -4.01 -9.41 10.91
CA PRO A 540 -5.37 -9.94 10.77
C PRO A 540 -6.49 -8.91 10.97
N ASP A 541 -6.19 -7.62 10.87
CA ASP A 541 -7.13 -6.53 11.11
C ASP A 541 -6.92 -5.38 10.11
N PHE A 542 -7.94 -4.55 9.91
CA PHE A 542 -7.82 -3.35 9.05
C PHE A 542 -7.27 -2.13 9.79
N TYR A 543 -7.26 -2.18 11.12
CA TYR A 543 -6.91 -1.06 11.98
C TYR A 543 -6.00 -1.52 13.11
N THR A 544 -5.31 -0.57 13.71
CA THR A 544 -4.24 -0.77 14.70
C THR A 544 -4.68 -0.43 16.11
N PRO A 545 -3.96 -0.90 17.14
CA PRO A 545 -4.18 -0.37 18.48
C PRO A 545 -3.79 1.12 18.54
N LEU A 546 -4.31 1.83 19.54
CA LEU A 546 -3.82 3.16 19.90
C LEU A 546 -2.41 3.08 20.48
N ALA A 547 -1.60 4.12 20.33
CA ALA A 547 -0.26 4.18 20.92
C ALA A 547 -0.31 4.15 22.45
N SER A 548 -1.42 4.61 23.05
CA SER A 548 -1.69 4.48 24.49
C SER A 548 -1.83 3.03 24.97
N ASP A 549 -2.11 2.07 24.09
CA ASP A 549 -2.24 0.65 24.41
C ASP A 549 -0.95 -0.15 24.28
N LEU A 550 0.07 0.44 23.65
CA LEU A 550 1.41 -0.14 23.57
C LEU A 550 2.10 0.02 24.94
N ARG A 551 1.79 -0.91 25.86
CA ARG A 551 2.25 -0.95 27.26
C ARG A 551 2.55 -2.39 27.68
N SER A 552 3.43 -2.56 28.66
CA SER A 552 3.94 -3.86 29.10
C SER A 552 4.45 -4.73 27.93
N LEU A 553 5.18 -4.13 26.99
CA LEU A 553 5.60 -4.76 25.74
C LEU A 553 6.55 -5.94 25.97
N SER A 554 7.37 -5.89 27.02
CA SER A 554 8.26 -6.99 27.42
C SER A 554 7.55 -8.28 27.85
N LYS A 555 6.22 -8.25 28.05
CA LYS A 555 5.42 -9.47 28.32
C LYS A 555 5.05 -10.25 27.06
N TYR A 556 5.27 -9.67 25.89
CA TYR A 556 4.92 -10.30 24.61
C TYR A 556 6.15 -11.03 24.07
N THR A 557 6.02 -12.34 23.92
CA THR A 557 6.96 -13.16 23.14
C THR A 557 6.42 -13.28 21.73
N ILE A 558 7.27 -12.95 20.75
CA ILE A 558 6.93 -12.90 19.34
C ILE A 558 7.73 -13.98 18.63
N GLU A 559 7.04 -14.91 17.99
CA GLU A 559 7.63 -16.00 17.23
C GLU A 559 6.99 -16.02 15.84
N LEU A 560 7.83 -16.02 14.80
CA LEU A 560 7.39 -16.06 13.41
C LEU A 560 7.77 -17.40 12.81
N GLU A 561 6.79 -18.08 12.23
CA GLU A 561 7.02 -19.33 11.51
C GLU A 561 7.34 -19.04 10.05
N MET A 562 8.40 -19.66 9.51
CA MET A 562 8.86 -19.42 8.14
C MET A 562 7.77 -19.66 7.08
N GLY A 563 6.94 -20.70 7.22
CA GLY A 563 5.93 -21.05 6.22
C GLY A 563 6.53 -21.32 4.83
N LYS A 564 5.71 -21.21 3.78
CA LYS A 564 6.14 -21.36 2.39
C LYS A 564 5.43 -20.35 1.48
N PRO A 565 6.07 -19.87 0.40
CA PRO A 565 5.38 -19.06 -0.59
C PRO A 565 4.22 -19.84 -1.23
N PHE A 566 3.13 -19.16 -1.53
CA PHE A 566 2.01 -19.73 -2.28
C PHE A 566 2.47 -20.13 -3.69
N PRO A 567 1.95 -21.22 -4.29
CA PRO A 567 2.11 -21.44 -5.71
C PRO A 567 1.63 -20.21 -6.53
N PRO A 568 2.26 -19.85 -7.66
CA PRO A 568 1.90 -18.67 -8.44
C PRO A 568 0.41 -18.54 -8.74
N LEU A 569 -0.26 -19.63 -9.17
CA LEU A 569 -1.69 -19.62 -9.46
C LEU A 569 -2.55 -19.48 -8.18
N ALA A 570 -2.09 -20.01 -7.05
CA ALA A 570 -2.76 -19.85 -5.76
C ALA A 570 -2.68 -18.40 -5.27
N GLN A 571 -1.51 -17.75 -5.42
CA GLN A 571 -1.39 -16.32 -5.19
C GLN A 571 -2.33 -15.55 -6.11
N LEU A 572 -2.30 -15.84 -7.41
CA LEU A 572 -3.11 -15.15 -8.42
C LEU A 572 -4.60 -15.21 -8.05
N LEU A 573 -5.11 -16.41 -7.69
CA LEU A 573 -6.47 -16.59 -7.20
C LEU A 573 -6.75 -15.74 -5.96
N SER A 574 -5.80 -15.68 -5.02
CA SER A 574 -6.01 -15.00 -3.75
C SER A 574 -6.00 -13.46 -3.83
N VAL A 575 -5.44 -12.88 -4.90
CA VAL A 575 -5.32 -11.42 -5.05
C VAL A 575 -6.29 -10.82 -6.07
N LEU A 576 -6.77 -11.63 -7.02
CA LEU A 576 -7.66 -11.13 -8.07
C LEU A 576 -9.11 -10.97 -7.60
N PRO A 577 -9.82 -9.94 -8.10
CA PRO A 577 -11.27 -9.87 -7.99
C PRO A 577 -11.96 -10.74 -9.07
N PRO A 578 -13.23 -11.17 -8.85
CA PRO A 578 -13.99 -11.97 -9.83
C PRO A 578 -14.02 -11.40 -11.25
N GLN A 579 -14.02 -10.08 -11.38
CA GLN A 579 -14.05 -9.36 -12.66
C GLN A 579 -12.79 -9.60 -13.52
N SER A 580 -11.66 -9.92 -12.89
CA SER A 580 -10.40 -10.28 -13.56
C SER A 580 -10.16 -11.79 -13.58
N GLY A 581 -11.20 -12.60 -13.33
CA GLY A 581 -11.09 -14.06 -13.26
C GLY A 581 -10.68 -14.73 -14.58
N THR A 582 -10.72 -14.02 -15.71
CA THR A 582 -10.23 -14.52 -17.01
C THR A 582 -8.72 -14.72 -17.06
N LEU A 583 -7.96 -14.13 -16.13
CA LEU A 583 -6.51 -14.31 -16.01
C LEU A 583 -6.11 -15.64 -15.35
N LEU A 584 -7.09 -16.35 -14.77
CA LEU A 584 -6.92 -17.65 -14.13
C LEU A 584 -7.30 -18.79 -15.09
N PRO A 585 -6.72 -19.99 -14.89
CA PRO A 585 -7.27 -21.21 -15.47
C PRO A 585 -8.75 -21.38 -15.15
N THR A 586 -9.51 -21.96 -16.08
CA THR A 586 -10.97 -22.16 -15.91
C THR A 586 -11.34 -22.83 -14.58
N PRO A 587 -10.68 -23.92 -14.12
CA PRO A 587 -11.03 -24.55 -12.84
C PRO A 587 -10.84 -23.64 -11.62
N TYR A 588 -9.82 -22.77 -11.65
CA TYR A 588 -9.53 -21.83 -10.57
C TYR A 588 -10.52 -20.65 -10.58
N ARG A 589 -10.90 -20.21 -11.79
CA ARG A 589 -11.93 -19.18 -11.96
C ARG A 589 -13.28 -19.63 -11.40
N GLU A 590 -13.64 -20.90 -11.55
CA GLU A 590 -14.89 -21.45 -11.00
C GLU A 590 -14.95 -21.38 -9.47
N LEU A 591 -13.80 -21.47 -8.77
CA LEU A 591 -13.74 -21.28 -7.31
C LEU A 591 -14.18 -19.88 -6.86
N MET A 592 -14.06 -18.85 -7.72
CA MET A 592 -14.49 -17.49 -7.42
C MET A 592 -15.95 -17.24 -7.75
N LEU A 593 -16.50 -17.96 -8.75
CA LEU A 593 -17.79 -17.63 -9.37
C LEU A 593 -18.91 -18.59 -8.97
N SER A 594 -18.60 -19.84 -8.68
CA SER A 594 -19.59 -20.85 -8.32
C SER A 594 -20.10 -20.63 -6.89
N PRO A 595 -21.43 -20.49 -6.66
CA PRO A 595 -21.99 -20.43 -5.31
C PRO A 595 -21.73 -21.67 -4.47
N ASP A 596 -21.46 -22.82 -5.11
CA ASP A 596 -21.12 -24.08 -4.45
C ASP A 596 -19.64 -24.17 -4.05
N SER A 597 -18.83 -23.17 -4.41
CA SER A 597 -17.41 -23.13 -4.06
C SER A 597 -17.21 -22.98 -2.54
N PRO A 598 -16.31 -23.76 -1.93
CA PRO A 598 -16.04 -23.68 -0.49
C PRO A 598 -15.36 -22.36 -0.06
N VAL A 599 -14.96 -21.53 -1.03
CA VAL A 599 -14.29 -20.24 -0.81
C VAL A 599 -15.05 -19.06 -1.45
N PHE A 600 -16.29 -19.26 -1.89
CA PHE A 600 -17.10 -18.24 -2.56
C PHE A 600 -17.26 -16.95 -1.72
N ASP A 601 -17.43 -17.09 -0.40
CA ASP A 601 -17.56 -15.99 0.56
C ASP A 601 -16.33 -15.06 0.58
N ALA A 602 -15.17 -15.57 0.18
CA ALA A 602 -13.96 -14.77 0.11
C ALA A 602 -13.89 -13.88 -1.14
N PHE A 603 -14.79 -14.02 -2.12
CA PHE A 603 -14.74 -13.29 -3.39
C PHE A 603 -15.97 -12.38 -3.60
N PRO A 604 -16.19 -11.37 -2.74
CA PRO A 604 -17.35 -10.50 -2.87
C PRO A 604 -17.28 -9.63 -4.13
N ILE A 605 -18.41 -9.42 -4.81
CA ILE A 605 -18.50 -8.50 -5.96
C ILE A 605 -18.46 -7.04 -5.49
N ASP A 606 -19.16 -6.75 -4.38
CA ASP A 606 -19.24 -5.42 -3.76
C ASP A 606 -18.65 -5.46 -2.35
N PHE A 607 -17.98 -4.38 -1.95
CA PHE A 607 -17.31 -4.27 -0.65
C PHE A 607 -17.38 -2.85 -0.09
N VAL A 608 -17.07 -2.66 1.19
CA VAL A 608 -17.12 -1.34 1.84
C VAL A 608 -15.75 -0.65 1.72
N LEU A 609 -15.77 0.65 1.38
CA LEU A 609 -14.61 1.53 1.45
C LEU A 609 -14.75 2.46 2.65
N ASP A 610 -13.92 2.30 3.66
CA ASP A 610 -13.87 3.20 4.82
C ASP A 610 -12.82 4.29 4.61
N GLN A 611 -13.25 5.54 4.48
CA GLN A 611 -12.33 6.68 4.31
C GLN A 611 -11.42 6.88 5.52
N ASN A 612 -11.81 6.48 6.73
CA ASN A 612 -11.02 6.57 7.97
C ASN A 612 -10.28 7.91 8.17
N GLY A 613 -10.93 9.03 7.86
CA GLY A 613 -10.36 10.38 8.00
C GLY A 613 -9.35 10.79 6.90
N LYS A 614 -9.14 9.96 5.88
CA LYS A 614 -8.34 10.30 4.69
C LYS A 614 -9.15 11.17 3.73
N ARG A 615 -8.44 11.96 2.92
CA ARG A 615 -9.06 12.96 2.03
C ARG A 615 -9.46 12.40 0.68
N ASN A 616 -8.70 11.42 0.20
CA ASN A 616 -8.90 10.86 -1.12
C ASN A 616 -9.49 9.44 -1.02
N GLU A 617 -10.38 9.09 -1.94
CA GLU A 617 -11.00 7.76 -1.99
C GLU A 617 -9.96 6.65 -2.19
N TRP A 618 -8.89 6.92 -2.94
CA TRP A 618 -7.79 5.96 -3.13
C TRP A 618 -6.96 5.71 -1.86
N GLU A 619 -7.03 6.60 -0.84
CA GLU A 619 -6.43 6.40 0.49
C GLU A 619 -7.37 5.63 1.45
N ALA A 620 -8.63 5.37 1.06
CA ALA A 620 -9.59 4.65 1.89
C ALA A 620 -9.15 3.20 2.15
N THR A 621 -9.71 2.56 3.17
CA THR A 621 -9.47 1.14 3.50
C THR A 621 -10.55 0.27 2.87
N ALA A 622 -10.15 -0.74 2.10
CA ALA A 622 -11.09 -1.69 1.48
C ALA A 622 -11.32 -2.86 2.43
N LEU A 623 -12.55 -2.98 2.93
CA LEU A 623 -12.94 -4.01 3.89
C LEU A 623 -13.31 -5.29 3.13
N LEU A 624 -12.29 -6.08 2.79
CA LEU A 624 -12.42 -7.37 2.10
C LEU A 624 -12.21 -8.52 3.07
N PRO A 625 -13.03 -9.59 3.05
CA PRO A 625 -12.83 -10.73 3.95
C PRO A 625 -11.45 -11.34 3.75
N PHE A 626 -10.65 -11.47 4.82
CA PHE A 626 -9.35 -12.14 4.73
C PHE A 626 -9.55 -13.59 4.30
N ILE A 627 -8.75 -14.06 3.33
CA ILE A 627 -8.86 -15.44 2.85
C ILE A 627 -8.17 -16.37 3.86
N ASP A 628 -8.87 -17.42 4.25
CA ASP A 628 -8.34 -18.55 4.99
C ASP A 628 -7.43 -19.40 4.08
N GLU A 629 -6.15 -19.51 4.44
CA GLU A 629 -5.13 -20.21 3.66
C GLU A 629 -5.44 -21.70 3.52
N ASP A 630 -5.77 -22.38 4.62
CA ASP A 630 -6.01 -23.82 4.62
C ASP A 630 -7.24 -24.18 3.80
N ARG A 631 -8.30 -23.38 3.91
CA ARG A 631 -9.53 -23.54 3.13
C ARG A 631 -9.27 -23.32 1.65
N LEU A 632 -8.51 -22.28 1.27
CA LEU A 632 -8.17 -22.00 -0.12
C LEU A 632 -7.29 -23.10 -0.73
N LEU A 633 -6.21 -23.47 -0.05
CA LEU A 633 -5.29 -24.49 -0.56
C LEU A 633 -5.96 -25.87 -0.63
N THR A 634 -6.89 -26.17 0.26
CA THR A 634 -7.69 -27.41 0.19
C THR A 634 -8.62 -27.43 -1.02
N ALA A 635 -9.27 -26.30 -1.34
CA ALA A 635 -10.08 -26.18 -2.55
C ALA A 635 -9.24 -26.34 -3.82
N ILE A 636 -8.04 -25.75 -3.86
CA ILE A 636 -7.11 -25.88 -4.99
C ILE A 636 -6.65 -27.34 -5.15
N ARG A 637 -6.32 -28.03 -4.05
CA ARG A 637 -5.88 -29.44 -4.07
C ARG A 637 -6.96 -30.41 -4.55
N ALA A 638 -8.23 -30.01 -4.53
CA ALA A 638 -9.32 -30.85 -5.03
C ALA A 638 -9.41 -30.88 -6.57
N ILE A 639 -8.74 -29.94 -7.25
CA ILE A 639 -8.67 -29.85 -8.72
C ILE A 639 -7.65 -30.88 -9.24
N ASP A 640 -8.01 -31.69 -10.24
CA ASP A 640 -7.09 -32.64 -10.87
C ASP A 640 -6.16 -31.89 -11.84
N HIS A 641 -5.01 -31.41 -11.33
CA HIS A 641 -4.06 -30.60 -12.11
C HIS A 641 -3.50 -31.27 -13.36
N GLU A 642 -3.51 -32.61 -13.44
CA GLU A 642 -3.03 -33.33 -14.64
C GLU A 642 -4.07 -33.33 -15.77
N LYS A 643 -5.36 -33.31 -15.42
CA LYS A 643 -6.46 -33.35 -16.39
C LYS A 643 -7.08 -32.00 -16.69
N GLU A 644 -7.16 -31.13 -15.69
CA GLU A 644 -7.93 -29.88 -15.76
C GLU A 644 -7.08 -28.67 -16.12
N LEU A 645 -5.77 -28.72 -15.87
CA LEU A 645 -4.83 -27.67 -16.29
C LEU A 645 -4.12 -28.07 -17.59
N THR A 646 -3.80 -27.09 -18.41
CA THR A 646 -2.92 -27.27 -19.56
C THR A 646 -1.45 -27.43 -19.13
N GLU A 647 -0.59 -27.87 -20.05
CA GLU A 647 0.84 -27.98 -19.77
C GLU A 647 1.47 -26.61 -19.47
N ASP A 648 1.08 -25.58 -20.22
CA ASP A 648 1.55 -24.20 -20.00
C ASP A 648 1.07 -23.65 -18.64
N GLU A 649 -0.15 -23.98 -18.22
CA GLU A 649 -0.69 -23.63 -16.90
C GLU A 649 0.07 -24.30 -15.75
N ARG A 650 0.40 -25.59 -15.90
CA ARG A 650 1.26 -26.28 -14.95
C ARG A 650 2.66 -25.64 -14.92
N ALA A 651 3.24 -25.34 -16.08
CA ALA A 651 4.56 -24.75 -16.18
C ALA A 651 4.66 -23.36 -15.52
N ARG A 652 3.66 -22.49 -15.68
CA ARG A 652 3.62 -21.17 -15.00
C ARG A 652 3.31 -21.23 -13.50
N ASN A 653 2.90 -22.39 -12.99
CA ASN A 653 2.67 -22.62 -11.56
C ASN A 653 3.90 -23.18 -10.82
N LEU A 654 5.04 -23.35 -11.50
CA LEU A 654 6.27 -23.83 -10.88
C LEU A 654 7.22 -22.67 -10.56
N PHE A 655 7.91 -22.79 -9.43
CA PHE A 655 9.00 -21.87 -9.10
C PHE A 655 10.26 -22.21 -9.91
N LYS A 656 11.05 -21.18 -10.22
CA LYS A 656 12.41 -21.35 -10.72
C LYS A 656 13.39 -20.51 -9.91
N THR A 657 14.65 -20.51 -10.34
CA THR A 657 15.75 -19.71 -9.79
C THR A 657 16.15 -18.61 -10.76
N ASP A 658 16.90 -17.63 -10.25
CA ASP A 658 17.47 -16.57 -11.07
C ASP A 658 18.33 -17.12 -12.21
N ARG A 659 18.29 -16.46 -13.37
CA ARG A 659 19.16 -16.75 -14.50
C ARG A 659 20.32 -15.76 -14.53
N THR A 660 21.55 -16.29 -14.55
CA THR A 660 22.77 -15.49 -14.70
C THR A 660 23.29 -15.59 -16.13
N PHE A 661 23.58 -14.45 -16.73
CA PHE A 661 24.16 -14.33 -18.05
C PHE A 661 25.53 -13.63 -17.95
N LEU A 662 26.57 -14.32 -18.40
CA LEU A 662 27.94 -13.81 -18.37
C LEU A 662 28.34 -13.20 -19.73
N PRO A 663 29.08 -12.08 -19.74
CA PRO A 663 29.77 -11.56 -20.93
C PRO A 663 30.83 -12.54 -21.45
N ALA A 664 31.21 -12.46 -22.73
CA ALA A 664 32.11 -13.42 -23.38
C ALA A 664 33.45 -13.59 -22.64
N LYS A 665 34.09 -12.47 -22.24
CA LYS A 665 35.36 -12.48 -21.49
C LYS A 665 35.26 -13.18 -20.13
N GLN A 666 34.11 -13.08 -19.46
CA GLN A 666 33.89 -13.75 -18.17
C GLN A 666 33.54 -15.23 -18.33
N ARG A 667 32.92 -15.63 -19.45
CA ARG A 667 32.70 -17.05 -19.79
C ARG A 667 34.00 -17.81 -19.98
N GLU A 668 34.97 -17.19 -20.66
CA GLU A 668 36.30 -17.79 -20.85
C GLU A 668 37.09 -17.92 -19.54
N ALA A 669 36.95 -16.95 -18.63
CA ALA A 669 37.58 -17.01 -17.31
C ALA A 669 36.95 -18.08 -16.39
N SER A 670 35.63 -18.25 -16.45
CA SER A 670 34.89 -19.23 -15.65
C SER A 670 34.98 -20.67 -16.17
N SER A 671 35.26 -20.87 -17.45
CA SER A 671 35.53 -22.21 -18.01
C SER A 671 36.97 -22.67 -17.81
N ALA A 672 37.89 -21.73 -17.50
CA ALA A 672 39.29 -22.00 -17.20
C ALA A 672 39.57 -22.29 -15.71
N SER A 673 38.64 -21.94 -14.82
CA SER A 673 38.63 -22.27 -13.38
C SER A 673 37.82 -23.53 -13.11
#